data_AF-A0A9W8A1W5-F1
#
_entry.id   AF-A0A9W8A1W5-F1
#
_cell.length_a   1.000
_cell.length_b   1.000
_cell.length_c   1.000
_cell.angle_alpha   90.00
_cell.angle_beta   90.00
_cell.angle_gamma   90.00
#
_symmetry.space_group_name_H-M   'P 1'
#
loop_
_entity.id
_entity.type
_entity.pdbx_description
1 polymer ?
#
loop_
_entity_poly.entity_id
_entity_poly.type
_entity_poly.pdbx_seq_one_letter_code
_entity_poly.pdbx_strand_id
1 'polypeptide(L)'
;MKLEEHSYSAGFPVFCLGITANNDIIIGGGGGPGSSGVKNQLTIHKITKKTLGLEKKGEVILNSEEDAPTCIATSAKNPKTLVCGINSSNEDVKSGNNENLRVFKFNKSKPTLYKKTKTVESTDPCEYQRAVAISNKGDLIASGSTDGMVVVTDCTTLKPEFSPLKAPGEIMDVDFSSDDKYLSVLLKDQLRILDPKKGKTLNVIDPLAKKGDEKVEFRASRFSKSESDPSSLFTVLNKASQKASYVIKWDTESWSKVLQRKAASSPVTAFAISFDGKLLACATKSMAIVILSSVNLKTLHIIHQAHTFPITSLSFDRENKVLISASADESCKVYKLPETWPTIIDHFFIIMPTIMLLNMLRAFAPKVRVTPLRSSVYSVFRSYSSAPEYDTVVIGGGPGGYVAAIKAAQLGQKTACVEMRSTLGGTCLNVGCIPSKALLHNSHLYHEAKHDFEKRGIDCSDVKLNLQNMLKNKESAVSKLTGGIEFLFKKNKVDWIKGKGSFKSQNDIEVTGSDGQKSVIKGKNIIIATGSEPSPFPGFEIDEKQIVTSTGALSLEKVPEKMIVIGGGVIGLELGSVWSRLGAEVTVVEYMPAIGAGMDAELAKNFQRLLSKQGLKFKLNTKVINSEKVNGKVKVNVESAKTGKPESLEADVVLLSVGRRPYTDGLGLENVGVKTDSKGRIELLSEFRTSVSHIRVIGDVTVGPMLAHKAEEEGIAAVEYITNGHGHVNYGVIPSVIYTHPEVAWVGKNEQELKGEGVKYKIGSFPFVANSRAKTIDDADGMVKIITDAETDRILGAHIIGPNAGEMIQEACLAMEYGASAEDVARTCHAHPTMSEAFKEACMAAYSKAIHA
;
A
#
# COMPACT_ATOMS: atom_id res chain seq x y z
N MET A 1 -16.48 6.26 -10.21
CA MET A 1 -16.62 6.44 -11.66
C MET A 1 -15.23 6.40 -12.26
N LYS A 2 -14.90 5.46 -13.14
CA LYS A 2 -13.62 5.47 -13.84
C LYS A 2 -13.71 6.48 -14.99
N LEU A 3 -12.77 7.42 -15.10
CA LEU A 3 -12.74 8.33 -16.24
C LEU A 3 -12.29 7.58 -17.50
N GLU A 4 -12.82 7.97 -18.65
CA GLU A 4 -12.28 7.53 -19.94
C GLU A 4 -10.88 8.12 -20.07
N GLU A 5 -9.87 7.27 -20.28
CA GLU A 5 -8.47 7.67 -20.35
C GLU A 5 -7.77 7.05 -21.55
N HIS A 6 -6.77 7.76 -22.10
CA HIS A 6 -5.87 7.25 -23.11
C HIS A 6 -4.42 7.53 -22.71
N SER A 7 -3.56 6.51 -22.85
CA SER A 7 -2.13 6.61 -22.56
C SER A 7 -1.34 6.77 -23.85
N TYR A 8 -0.42 7.73 -23.87
CA TYR A 8 0.52 8.00 -24.95
C TYR A 8 1.94 7.87 -24.42
N SER A 9 2.79 7.14 -25.13
CA SER A 9 4.23 7.10 -24.82
C SER A 9 4.93 8.24 -25.55
N ALA A 10 5.59 9.12 -24.80
CA ALA A 10 6.42 10.18 -25.35
C ALA A 10 7.74 9.64 -25.93
N GLY A 11 8.21 8.49 -25.44
CA GLY A 11 9.51 7.91 -25.79
C GLY A 11 10.70 8.64 -25.18
N PHE A 12 10.46 9.45 -24.15
CA PHE A 12 11.47 10.14 -23.35
C PHE A 12 10.85 10.60 -22.01
N PRO A 13 11.62 10.71 -20.93
CA PRO A 13 11.14 11.23 -19.65
C PRO A 13 10.58 12.65 -19.80
N VAL A 14 9.36 12.89 -19.32
CA VAL A 14 8.68 14.19 -19.46
C VAL A 14 8.83 15.00 -18.19
N PHE A 15 9.28 16.25 -18.32
CA PHE A 15 9.49 17.16 -17.18
C PHE A 15 8.48 18.32 -17.16
N CYS A 16 7.97 18.75 -18.31
CA CYS A 16 7.03 19.87 -18.39
C CYS A 16 5.98 19.70 -19.49
N LEU A 17 4.80 20.29 -19.24
CA LEU A 17 3.67 20.34 -20.18
C LEU A 17 3.19 21.77 -20.35
N GLY A 18 2.70 22.12 -21.54
CA GLY A 18 2.02 23.39 -21.82
C GLY A 18 0.91 23.25 -22.85
N ILE A 19 -0.09 24.13 -22.80
CA ILE A 19 -1.24 24.11 -23.73
C ILE A 19 -1.34 25.44 -24.49
N THR A 20 -1.07 25.38 -25.79
CA THR A 20 -1.16 26.55 -26.66
C THR A 20 -2.59 27.10 -26.74
N ALA A 21 -2.75 28.33 -27.25
CA ALA A 21 -4.07 28.91 -27.46
C ALA A 21 -4.93 28.13 -28.49
N ASN A 22 -4.29 27.37 -29.39
CA ASN A 22 -4.98 26.49 -30.35
C ASN A 22 -5.35 25.12 -29.75
N ASN A 23 -5.15 24.93 -28.44
CA ASN A 23 -5.36 23.67 -27.73
C ASN A 23 -4.41 22.52 -28.14
N ASP A 24 -3.26 22.84 -28.75
CA ASP A 24 -2.19 21.88 -28.96
C ASP A 24 -1.37 21.71 -27.67
N ILE A 25 -1.00 20.47 -27.36
CA ILE A 25 -0.20 20.08 -26.19
C ILE A 25 1.28 20.11 -26.55
N ILE A 26 2.07 20.80 -25.73
CA ILE A 26 3.53 20.81 -25.80
C ILE A 26 4.06 19.91 -24.68
N ILE A 27 4.88 18.93 -25.05
CA ILE A 27 5.54 17.99 -24.13
C ILE A 27 7.04 18.23 -24.20
N GLY A 28 7.65 18.60 -23.08
CA GLY A 28 9.10 18.85 -22.98
C GLY A 28 9.78 17.87 -22.04
N GLY A 29 10.93 17.35 -22.47
CA GLY A 29 11.66 16.35 -21.71
C GLY A 29 12.90 15.81 -22.43
N GLY A 30 13.48 14.76 -21.89
CA GLY A 30 14.70 14.15 -22.42
C GLY A 30 15.49 13.32 -21.41
N GLY A 31 16.67 12.87 -21.81
CA GLY A 31 17.47 11.90 -21.06
C GLY A 31 18.63 12.49 -20.25
N GLY A 32 18.63 13.80 -20.00
CA GLY A 32 19.72 14.51 -19.31
C GLY A 32 21.01 14.62 -20.14
N PRO A 33 22.13 15.11 -19.58
CA PRO A 33 23.37 15.30 -20.32
C PRO A 33 23.99 13.96 -20.78
N GLY A 34 23.93 13.70 -22.10
CA GLY A 34 24.95 12.98 -22.87
C GLY A 34 25.08 11.45 -22.79
N SER A 35 24.49 10.73 -21.83
CA SER A 35 24.80 9.28 -21.64
C SER A 35 23.68 8.29 -21.95
N SER A 36 22.42 8.74 -22.07
CA SER A 36 21.26 7.85 -22.25
C SER A 36 20.89 7.58 -23.72
N GLY A 37 21.48 8.30 -24.68
CA GLY A 37 21.11 8.24 -26.11
C GLY A 37 19.73 8.84 -26.44
N VAL A 38 19.00 9.34 -25.43
CA VAL A 38 17.68 9.96 -25.58
C VAL A 38 17.84 11.47 -25.80
N LYS A 39 17.31 11.97 -26.92
CA LYS A 39 17.42 13.39 -27.29
C LYS A 39 16.55 14.28 -26.41
N ASN A 40 17.10 15.39 -25.93
CA ASN A 40 16.34 16.46 -25.28
C ASN A 40 15.50 17.18 -26.34
N GLN A 41 14.19 17.29 -26.11
CA GLN A 41 13.27 17.76 -27.15
C GLN A 41 11.96 18.33 -26.62
N LEU A 42 11.30 19.09 -27.49
CA LEU A 42 9.91 19.54 -27.37
C LEU A 42 9.08 18.85 -28.46
N THR A 43 7.98 18.22 -28.10
CA THR A 43 7.03 17.63 -29.07
C THR A 43 5.67 18.29 -28.98
N ILE A 44 5.00 18.47 -30.12
CA ILE A 44 3.69 19.10 -30.22
C ILE A 44 2.68 18.04 -30.62
N HIS A 45 1.56 18.00 -29.91
CA HIS A 45 0.50 17.03 -30.13
C HIS A 45 -0.86 17.70 -30.21
N LYS A 46 -1.72 17.18 -31.07
CA LYS A 46 -3.14 17.54 -31.11
C LYS A 46 -3.96 16.42 -30.47
N ILE A 47 -4.94 16.80 -29.67
CA ILE A 47 -5.86 15.83 -29.06
C ILE A 47 -6.87 15.36 -30.12
N THR A 48 -6.96 14.05 -30.28
CA THR A 48 -7.89 13.42 -31.22
C THR A 48 -9.24 13.23 -30.52
N LYS A 49 -10.24 14.08 -30.82
CA LYS A 49 -11.53 14.11 -30.11
C LYS A 49 -12.27 12.75 -30.04
N LYS A 50 -12.03 11.84 -30.99
CA LYS A 50 -12.67 10.52 -31.07
C LYS A 50 -12.02 9.46 -30.18
N THR A 51 -10.70 9.53 -29.95
CA THR A 51 -9.94 8.47 -29.26
C THR A 51 -9.21 8.95 -28.02
N LEU A 52 -9.26 10.25 -27.72
CA LEU A 52 -8.43 10.93 -26.71
C LEU A 52 -6.91 10.77 -26.93
N GLY A 53 -6.50 10.24 -28.09
CA GLY A 53 -5.10 10.04 -28.44
C GLY A 53 -4.38 11.34 -28.76
N LEU A 54 -3.06 11.31 -28.63
CA LEU A 54 -2.17 12.42 -28.98
C LEU A 54 -1.56 12.19 -30.36
N GLU A 55 -1.91 13.05 -31.32
CA GLU A 55 -1.36 13.01 -32.68
C GLU A 55 -0.21 14.00 -32.80
N LYS A 56 1.01 13.51 -33.03
CA LYS A 56 2.22 14.34 -33.16
C LYS A 56 2.13 15.25 -34.39
N LYS A 57 2.22 16.57 -34.18
CA LYS A 57 2.21 17.61 -35.23
C LYS A 57 3.58 18.16 -35.56
N GLY A 58 4.53 18.06 -34.63
CA GLY A 58 5.87 18.59 -34.82
C GLY A 58 6.78 18.28 -33.64
N GLU A 59 8.07 18.54 -33.85
CA GLU A 59 9.10 18.40 -32.82
C GLU A 59 10.21 19.45 -33.00
N VAL A 60 10.89 19.74 -31.91
CA VAL A 60 12.13 20.50 -31.86
C VAL A 60 13.12 19.68 -31.05
N ILE A 61 14.15 19.20 -31.72
CA ILE A 61 15.27 18.51 -31.09
C ILE A 61 16.29 19.57 -30.68
N LEU A 62 16.69 19.55 -29.41
CA LEU A 62 17.69 20.46 -28.84
C LEU A 62 19.10 19.99 -29.18
N ASN A 63 20.09 20.87 -29.02
CA ASN A 63 21.48 20.48 -29.19
C ASN A 63 21.85 19.43 -28.12
N SER A 64 22.70 18.46 -28.45
CA SER A 64 23.09 17.35 -27.56
C SER A 64 23.76 17.81 -26.27
N GLU A 65 24.32 19.02 -26.28
CA GLU A 65 24.98 19.62 -25.12
C GLU A 65 24.03 20.44 -24.24
N GLU A 66 22.81 20.74 -24.72
CA GLU A 66 21.81 21.50 -23.96
C GLU A 66 21.00 20.58 -23.05
N ASP A 67 20.57 21.11 -21.89
CA ASP A 67 19.74 20.37 -20.95
C ASP A 67 18.31 20.11 -21.47
N ALA A 68 17.58 19.24 -20.77
CA ALA A 68 16.17 19.01 -21.04
C ALA A 68 15.30 20.23 -20.64
N PRO A 69 14.20 20.49 -21.35
CA PRO A 69 13.18 21.46 -20.94
C PRO A 69 12.68 21.23 -19.51
N THR A 70 12.89 22.18 -18.60
CA THR A 70 12.49 22.05 -17.19
C THR A 70 11.13 22.68 -16.89
N CYS A 71 10.78 23.76 -17.60
CA CYS A 71 9.52 24.47 -17.44
C CYS A 71 9.05 25.10 -18.77
N ILE A 72 7.74 25.25 -18.93
CA ILE A 72 7.10 25.78 -20.14
C ILE A 72 5.96 26.73 -19.76
N ALA A 73 5.83 27.84 -20.49
CA ALA A 73 4.64 28.68 -20.50
C ALA A 73 4.21 29.02 -21.93
N THR A 74 2.91 29.18 -22.13
CA THR A 74 2.32 29.58 -23.42
C THR A 74 1.36 30.73 -23.19
N SER A 75 1.27 31.65 -24.16
CA SER A 75 0.36 32.79 -24.04
C SER A 75 -1.06 32.37 -24.42
N ALA A 76 -2.04 32.84 -23.63
CA ALA A 76 -3.45 32.69 -23.96
C ALA A 76 -3.87 33.56 -25.15
N LYS A 77 -3.30 34.77 -25.28
CA LYS A 77 -3.67 35.76 -26.31
C LYS A 77 -2.72 35.80 -27.50
N ASN A 78 -1.46 35.38 -27.32
CA ASN A 78 -0.50 35.27 -28.40
C ASN A 78 -0.28 33.79 -28.75
N PRO A 79 -1.07 33.22 -29.70
CA PRO A 79 -1.03 31.78 -30.02
C PRO A 79 0.32 31.31 -30.56
N LYS A 80 1.21 32.25 -30.90
CA LYS A 80 2.50 31.98 -31.51
C LYS A 80 3.65 31.97 -30.52
N THR A 81 3.47 32.27 -29.23
CA THR A 81 4.60 32.36 -28.29
C THR A 81 4.63 31.20 -27.30
N LEU A 82 5.75 30.51 -27.26
CA LEU A 82 6.12 29.49 -26.29
C LEU A 82 7.40 29.93 -25.58
N VAL A 83 7.42 29.88 -24.27
CA VAL A 83 8.61 30.18 -23.46
C VAL A 83 9.01 28.93 -22.70
N CYS A 84 10.30 28.64 -22.67
CA CYS A 84 10.85 27.44 -22.05
C CYS A 84 12.15 27.73 -21.29
N GLY A 85 12.31 27.09 -20.13
CA GLY A 85 13.56 27.06 -19.39
C GLY A 85 14.43 25.89 -19.86
N ILE A 86 15.62 26.19 -20.36
CA ILE A 86 16.57 25.20 -20.90
C ILE A 86 17.99 25.71 -20.68
N ASN A 87 18.75 25.11 -19.76
CA ASN A 87 20.15 25.47 -19.56
C ASN A 87 20.98 25.24 -20.83
N SER A 88 21.98 26.09 -21.03
CA SER A 88 22.99 25.92 -22.08
C SER A 88 23.96 24.78 -21.71
N SER A 89 25.00 24.55 -22.51
CA SER A 89 25.98 23.51 -22.19
C SER A 89 26.62 23.72 -20.82
N ASN A 90 27.08 22.65 -20.19
CA ASN A 90 27.80 22.75 -18.91
C ASN A 90 29.00 23.72 -18.98
N GLU A 91 29.62 23.86 -20.15
CA GLU A 91 30.73 24.81 -20.39
C GLU A 91 30.23 26.25 -20.47
N ASP A 92 29.11 26.49 -21.16
CA ASP A 92 28.46 27.81 -21.22
C ASP A 92 27.98 28.25 -19.84
N VAL A 93 27.42 27.33 -19.04
CA VAL A 93 27.00 27.64 -17.66
C VAL A 93 28.19 28.04 -16.80
N LYS A 94 29.28 27.26 -16.83
CA LYS A 94 30.50 27.54 -16.07
C LYS A 94 31.19 28.84 -16.48
N SER A 95 31.10 29.21 -17.76
CA SER A 95 31.64 30.49 -18.28
C SER A 95 30.72 31.69 -18.04
N GLY A 96 29.56 31.49 -17.42
CA GLY A 96 28.60 32.56 -17.11
C GLY A 96 27.70 32.96 -18.30
N ASN A 97 27.77 32.23 -19.41
CA ASN A 97 27.04 32.45 -20.66
C ASN A 97 25.76 31.59 -20.76
N ASN A 98 25.07 31.37 -19.62
CA ASN A 98 23.89 30.53 -19.59
C ASN A 98 22.64 31.26 -20.13
N GLU A 99 22.35 31.12 -21.42
CA GLU A 99 21.12 31.65 -22.04
C GLU A 99 19.94 30.70 -21.83
N ASN A 100 19.52 30.60 -20.57
CA ASN A 100 18.62 29.58 -20.06
C ASN A 100 17.11 29.83 -20.28
N LEU A 101 16.72 31.03 -20.72
CA LEU A 101 15.32 31.32 -21.08
C LEU A 101 15.20 31.42 -22.61
N ARG A 102 14.37 30.56 -23.20
CA ARG A 102 14.18 30.49 -24.66
C ARG A 102 12.74 30.82 -25.04
N VAL A 103 12.60 31.67 -26.05
CA VAL A 103 11.31 31.99 -26.67
C VAL A 103 11.27 31.37 -28.05
N PHE A 104 10.26 30.55 -28.27
CA PHE A 104 9.94 29.96 -29.57
C PHE A 104 8.72 30.67 -30.15
N LYS A 105 8.76 30.93 -31.46
CA LYS A 105 7.61 31.39 -32.23
C LYS A 105 7.07 30.28 -33.14
N PHE A 106 5.77 30.04 -33.09
CA PHE A 106 5.11 29.09 -33.98
C PHE A 106 4.87 29.71 -35.36
N ASN A 107 5.36 29.04 -36.39
CA ASN A 107 4.92 29.23 -37.77
C ASN A 107 4.21 27.95 -38.22
N LYS A 108 2.88 28.02 -38.41
CA LYS A 108 2.01 26.85 -38.59
C LYS A 108 2.17 25.88 -37.40
N SER A 109 2.76 24.70 -37.62
CA SER A 109 2.94 23.63 -36.62
C SER A 109 4.40 23.42 -36.19
N LYS A 110 5.33 24.29 -36.61
CA LYS A 110 6.75 24.19 -36.27
C LYS A 110 7.17 25.34 -35.36
N PRO A 111 7.66 25.10 -34.13
CA PRO A 111 8.28 26.13 -33.32
C PRO A 111 9.64 26.46 -33.93
N THR A 112 9.95 27.74 -33.98
CA THR A 112 11.26 28.25 -34.36
C THR A 112 11.81 29.05 -33.20
N LEU A 113 13.07 28.81 -32.83
CA LEU A 113 13.72 29.61 -31.80
C LEU A 113 13.73 31.07 -32.27
N TYR A 114 13.10 31.94 -31.49
CA TYR A 114 13.01 33.37 -31.79
C TYR A 114 14.12 34.14 -31.09
N LYS A 115 14.28 33.92 -29.78
CA LYS A 115 15.30 34.59 -28.98
C LYS A 115 15.62 33.78 -27.72
N LYS A 116 16.83 33.97 -27.19
CA LYS A 116 17.29 33.43 -25.92
C LYS A 116 17.88 34.56 -25.06
N THR A 117 17.84 34.39 -23.73
CA THR A 117 18.40 35.35 -22.78
C THR A 117 18.84 34.63 -21.50
N LYS A 118 19.76 35.24 -20.77
CA LYS A 118 20.21 34.80 -19.44
C LYS A 118 19.27 35.35 -18.36
N THR A 119 18.77 34.47 -17.49
CA THR A 119 17.96 34.81 -16.31
C THR A 119 18.44 34.14 -15.02
N VAL A 120 19.38 33.20 -15.10
CA VAL A 120 20.10 32.61 -13.96
C VAL A 120 21.51 33.18 -13.90
N GLU A 121 21.94 33.63 -12.72
CA GLU A 121 23.27 34.21 -12.55
C GLU A 121 24.31 33.19 -12.09
N SER A 122 23.88 32.09 -11.45
CA SER A 122 24.77 31.01 -11.02
C SER A 122 25.57 30.40 -12.18
N THR A 123 26.83 30.08 -11.90
CA THR A 123 27.72 29.29 -12.77
C THR A 123 27.72 27.80 -12.43
N ASP A 124 26.86 27.37 -11.50
CA ASP A 124 26.65 25.97 -11.16
C ASP A 124 25.67 25.32 -12.17
N PRO A 125 26.07 24.29 -12.92
CA PRO A 125 25.18 23.56 -13.82
C PRO A 125 23.95 22.94 -13.13
N CYS A 126 23.99 22.73 -11.82
CA CYS A 126 22.84 22.23 -11.06
C CYS A 126 21.74 23.27 -10.88
N GLU A 127 22.03 24.55 -11.14
CA GLU A 127 21.07 25.65 -11.01
C GLU A 127 20.38 25.92 -12.35
N TYR A 128 19.05 25.94 -12.36
CA TYR A 128 18.26 26.03 -13.58
C TYR A 128 16.99 26.88 -13.42
N GLN A 129 16.37 27.18 -14.55
CA GLN A 129 15.08 27.86 -14.60
C GLN A 129 13.98 26.90 -14.12
N ARG A 130 13.45 27.13 -12.92
CA ARG A 130 12.48 26.21 -12.30
C ARG A 130 11.03 26.49 -12.71
N ALA A 131 10.70 27.78 -12.86
CA ALA A 131 9.35 28.21 -13.21
C ALA A 131 9.38 29.36 -14.22
N VAL A 132 8.37 29.38 -15.08
CA VAL A 132 8.13 30.45 -16.04
C VAL A 132 6.63 30.67 -16.21
N ALA A 133 6.22 31.93 -16.36
CA ALA A 133 4.84 32.31 -16.65
C ALA A 133 4.82 33.44 -17.67
N ILE A 134 3.74 33.50 -18.46
CA ILE A 134 3.47 34.60 -19.37
C ILE A 134 2.22 35.32 -18.85
N SER A 135 2.30 36.65 -18.80
CA SER A 135 1.15 37.52 -18.50
C SER A 135 -0.06 37.21 -19.38
N ASN A 136 -1.25 37.50 -18.87
CA ASN A 136 -2.49 37.31 -19.62
C ASN A 136 -2.54 38.18 -20.88
N LYS A 137 -2.01 39.40 -20.85
CA LYS A 137 -1.79 40.26 -22.03
C LYS A 137 -0.74 39.71 -22.99
N GLY A 138 0.18 38.89 -22.51
CA GLY A 138 1.24 38.28 -23.32
C GLY A 138 2.39 39.24 -23.64
N ASP A 139 2.49 40.36 -22.92
CA ASP A 139 3.53 41.38 -23.03
C ASP A 139 4.70 41.12 -22.07
N LEU A 140 4.46 40.48 -20.92
CA LEU A 140 5.49 40.16 -19.93
C LEU A 140 5.72 38.65 -19.77
N ILE A 141 6.97 38.27 -19.50
CA ILE A 141 7.43 36.93 -19.09
C ILE A 141 8.05 37.04 -17.70
N ALA A 142 7.56 36.26 -16.74
CA ALA A 142 8.21 36.10 -15.44
C ALA A 142 8.93 34.75 -15.36
N SER A 143 10.14 34.76 -14.82
CA SER A 143 10.99 33.57 -14.68
C SER A 143 11.56 33.50 -13.26
N GLY A 144 11.41 32.36 -12.59
CA GLY A 144 12.00 32.05 -11.29
C GLY A 144 12.94 30.84 -11.31
N SER A 145 14.13 30.98 -10.72
CA SER A 145 15.19 29.97 -10.76
C SER A 145 15.52 29.35 -9.40
N THR A 146 16.26 28.24 -9.43
CA THR A 146 16.73 27.53 -8.24
C THR A 146 17.73 28.34 -7.40
N ASP A 147 18.50 29.22 -8.04
CA ASP A 147 19.41 30.14 -7.35
C ASP A 147 18.67 31.32 -6.69
N GLY A 148 17.35 31.41 -6.83
CA GLY A 148 16.53 32.45 -6.20
C GLY A 148 16.39 33.74 -7.01
N MET A 149 16.80 33.77 -8.28
CA MET A 149 16.57 34.92 -9.17
C MET A 149 15.11 34.97 -9.66
N VAL A 150 14.55 36.17 -9.65
CA VAL A 150 13.26 36.50 -10.26
C VAL A 150 13.50 37.57 -11.31
N VAL A 151 13.18 37.26 -12.56
CA VAL A 151 13.33 38.18 -13.68
C VAL A 151 11.99 38.34 -14.38
N VAL A 152 11.57 39.59 -14.60
CA VAL A 152 10.42 39.91 -15.44
C VAL A 152 10.93 40.63 -16.66
N THR A 153 10.63 40.09 -17.84
CA THR A 153 11.12 40.61 -19.12
C THR A 153 9.96 40.94 -20.05
N ASP A 154 10.16 41.92 -20.93
CA ASP A 154 9.27 42.14 -22.07
C ASP A 154 9.35 40.95 -23.04
N CYS A 155 8.19 40.43 -23.43
CA CYS A 155 8.02 39.23 -24.23
C CYS A 155 8.62 39.36 -25.65
N THR A 156 8.79 40.58 -26.15
CA THR A 156 9.32 40.85 -27.50
C THR A 156 10.82 41.10 -27.49
N THR A 157 11.28 41.94 -26.57
CA THR A 157 12.67 42.40 -26.48
C THR A 157 13.52 41.52 -25.57
N LEU A 158 12.93 40.74 -24.67
CA LEU A 158 13.59 40.00 -23.59
C LEU A 158 14.46 40.85 -22.66
N LYS A 159 14.24 42.17 -22.65
CA LYS A 159 14.90 43.05 -21.69
C LYS A 159 14.15 43.00 -20.35
N PRO A 160 14.86 42.97 -19.22
CA PRO A 160 14.22 43.09 -17.91
C PRO A 160 13.43 44.40 -17.81
N GLU A 161 12.18 44.32 -17.35
CA GLU A 161 11.32 45.49 -17.06
C GLU A 161 11.88 46.34 -15.91
N PHE A 162 12.53 45.67 -14.97
CA PHE A 162 13.21 46.26 -13.84
C PHE A 162 14.43 45.39 -13.47
N SER A 163 15.27 45.88 -12.58
CA SER A 163 16.46 45.15 -12.12
C SER A 163 16.09 43.77 -11.57
N PRO A 164 16.74 42.67 -12.02
CA PRO A 164 16.50 41.33 -11.50
C PRO A 164 16.50 41.28 -9.97
N LEU A 165 15.56 40.54 -9.39
CA LEU A 165 15.38 40.46 -7.95
C LEU A 165 15.97 39.16 -7.42
N LYS A 166 16.73 39.25 -6.31
CA LYS A 166 17.22 38.08 -5.57
C LYS A 166 16.33 37.79 -4.38
N ALA A 167 15.69 36.64 -4.37
CA ALA A 167 14.93 36.13 -3.24
C ALA A 167 15.85 35.36 -2.26
N PRO A 168 15.44 35.16 -1.00
CA PRO A 168 16.28 34.51 0.02
C PRO A 168 16.45 32.99 -0.17
N GLY A 169 15.83 32.39 -1.18
CA GLY A 169 15.91 30.97 -1.48
C GLY A 169 15.36 30.63 -2.86
N GLU A 170 15.33 29.33 -3.17
CA GLU A 170 14.85 28.77 -4.44
C GLU A 170 13.42 29.21 -4.78
N ILE A 171 13.22 29.64 -6.03
CA ILE A 171 11.88 29.97 -6.55
C ILE A 171 11.20 28.69 -7.02
N MET A 172 10.15 28.29 -6.30
CA MET A 172 9.40 27.07 -6.56
C MET A 172 8.40 27.21 -7.71
N ASP A 173 7.78 28.37 -7.86
CA ASP A 173 6.72 28.63 -8.83
C ASP A 173 6.50 30.14 -9.05
N VAL A 174 6.00 30.52 -10.23
CA VAL A 174 5.58 31.89 -10.55
C VAL A 174 4.28 31.87 -11.36
N ASP A 175 3.39 32.84 -11.14
CA ASP A 175 2.15 32.98 -11.93
C ASP A 175 1.61 34.41 -11.90
N PHE A 176 0.98 34.84 -13.00
CA PHE A 176 0.33 36.15 -13.12
C PHE A 176 -1.15 36.03 -12.77
N SER A 177 -1.67 37.07 -12.08
CA SER A 177 -3.11 37.27 -11.98
C SER A 177 -3.71 37.53 -13.36
N SER A 178 -4.98 37.18 -13.54
CA SER A 178 -5.65 37.30 -14.85
C SER A 178 -5.76 38.75 -15.35
N ASP A 179 -5.71 39.74 -14.45
CA ASP A 179 -5.67 41.18 -14.75
C ASP A 179 -4.24 41.75 -14.91
N ASP A 180 -3.20 40.90 -14.77
CA ASP A 180 -1.78 41.25 -14.77
C ASP A 180 -1.37 42.29 -13.72
N LYS A 181 -2.17 42.47 -12.66
CA LYS A 181 -1.88 43.38 -11.55
C LYS A 181 -0.87 42.80 -10.55
N TYR A 182 -0.88 41.49 -10.40
CA TYR A 182 -0.09 40.77 -9.41
C TYR A 182 0.74 39.66 -10.04
N LEU A 183 1.96 39.50 -9.55
CA LEU A 183 2.81 38.35 -9.81
C LEU A 183 3.02 37.61 -8.49
N SER A 184 2.59 36.34 -8.42
CA SER A 184 2.95 35.47 -7.31
C SER A 184 4.33 34.89 -7.55
N VAL A 185 5.21 35.03 -6.56
CA VAL A 185 6.54 34.41 -6.50
C VAL A 185 6.57 33.51 -5.28
N LEU A 186 6.67 32.20 -5.51
CA LEU A 186 6.58 31.20 -4.47
C LEU A 186 7.96 30.67 -4.10
N LEU A 187 8.32 30.75 -2.83
CA LEU A 187 9.44 30.07 -2.19
C LEU A 187 8.90 28.94 -1.30
N LYS A 188 9.76 28.05 -0.80
CA LYS A 188 9.33 26.97 0.13
C LYS A 188 8.68 27.52 1.40
N ASP A 189 9.16 28.64 1.91
CA ASP A 189 8.78 29.23 3.19
C ASP A 189 8.00 30.55 3.07
N GLN A 190 7.85 31.10 1.87
CA GLN A 190 7.17 32.38 1.66
C GLN A 190 6.45 32.43 0.32
N LEU A 191 5.25 33.02 0.30
CA LEU A 191 4.61 33.50 -0.91
C LEU A 191 4.76 35.02 -0.96
N ARG A 192 5.41 35.54 -2.01
CA ARG A 192 5.58 36.97 -2.25
C ARG A 192 4.67 37.42 -3.39
N ILE A 193 3.98 38.53 -3.20
CA ILE A 193 3.16 39.17 -4.23
C ILE A 193 3.88 40.43 -4.69
N LEU A 194 4.17 40.51 -5.99
CA LEU A 194 4.89 41.62 -6.61
C LEU A 194 3.99 42.41 -7.56
N ASP A 195 4.29 43.69 -7.73
CA ASP A 195 3.87 44.48 -8.90
C ASP A 195 4.75 44.08 -10.10
N PRO A 196 4.19 43.44 -11.15
CA PRO A 196 4.96 42.92 -12.27
C PRO A 196 5.59 44.00 -13.16
N LYS A 197 5.22 45.28 -13.02
CA LYS A 197 5.81 46.37 -13.79
C LYS A 197 6.88 47.14 -13.04
N LYS A 198 6.81 47.11 -11.70
CA LYS A 198 7.73 47.88 -10.83
C LYS A 198 8.70 47.01 -10.04
N GLY A 199 8.46 45.70 -9.96
CA GLY A 199 9.24 44.79 -9.12
C GLY A 199 9.07 45.01 -7.62
N LYS A 200 8.10 45.85 -7.22
CA LYS A 200 7.85 46.18 -5.81
C LYS A 200 7.09 45.04 -5.14
N THR A 201 7.59 44.56 -4.00
CA THR A 201 6.85 43.64 -3.12
C THR A 201 5.65 44.34 -2.50
N LEU A 202 4.46 43.84 -2.80
CA LEU A 202 3.18 44.32 -2.30
C LEU A 202 2.78 43.58 -1.01
N ASN A 203 3.06 42.28 -0.94
CA ASN A 203 2.80 41.48 0.25
C ASN A 203 3.73 40.26 0.38
N VAL A 204 3.90 39.76 1.60
CA VAL A 204 4.63 38.53 1.91
C VAL A 204 3.79 37.71 2.88
N ILE A 205 3.53 36.45 2.51
CA ILE A 205 2.72 35.50 3.26
C ILE A 205 3.61 34.35 3.71
N ASP A 206 3.62 34.10 5.01
CA ASP A 206 4.34 32.98 5.64
C ASP A 206 3.37 31.81 5.89
N PRO A 207 3.72 30.57 5.53
CA PRO A 207 2.85 29.41 5.72
C PRO A 207 2.88 28.85 7.15
N LEU A 208 3.79 29.32 8.02
CA LEU A 208 3.94 28.81 9.38
C LEU A 208 2.66 29.01 10.20
N ALA A 209 2.09 27.89 10.61
CA ALA A 209 1.05 27.85 11.62
C ALA A 209 1.66 28.08 13.02
N LYS A 210 0.82 28.15 14.05
CA LYS A 210 1.17 28.63 15.39
C LYS A 210 2.40 27.91 15.95
N LYS A 211 3.13 28.58 16.85
CA LYS A 211 4.29 28.02 17.56
C LYS A 211 3.93 26.65 18.17
N GLY A 212 4.49 25.56 17.63
CA GLY A 212 4.18 24.17 18.01
C GLY A 212 3.59 23.30 16.89
N ASP A 213 3.09 23.91 15.80
CA ASP A 213 2.62 23.17 14.63
C ASP A 213 3.79 22.64 13.77
N GLU A 214 3.54 21.53 13.08
CA GLU A 214 4.49 20.90 12.18
C GLU A 214 4.91 21.84 11.03
N LYS A 215 6.20 21.84 10.66
CA LYS A 215 6.72 22.64 9.54
C LYS A 215 6.01 22.28 8.24
N VAL A 216 5.66 23.31 7.45
CA VAL A 216 5.01 23.20 6.14
C VAL A 216 5.81 23.96 5.10
N GLU A 217 5.72 23.52 3.84
CA GLU A 217 6.41 24.13 2.70
C GLU A 217 5.44 24.35 1.54
N PHE A 218 5.50 25.53 0.93
CA PHE A 218 4.78 25.82 -0.31
C PHE A 218 5.35 25.01 -1.48
N ARG A 219 4.45 24.57 -2.37
CA ARG A 219 4.80 23.76 -3.54
C ARG A 219 4.48 24.41 -4.87
N ALA A 220 3.31 25.01 -5.01
CA ALA A 220 2.81 25.59 -6.24
C ALA A 220 1.76 26.69 -5.96
N SER A 221 1.62 27.63 -6.88
CA SER A 221 0.67 28.73 -6.83
C SER A 221 0.04 29.00 -8.19
N ARG A 222 -1.29 29.07 -8.27
CA ARG A 222 -2.02 29.39 -9.50
C ARG A 222 -3.11 30.41 -9.23
N PHE A 223 -3.13 31.48 -10.01
CA PHE A 223 -4.28 32.37 -10.06
C PHE A 223 -5.40 31.74 -10.87
N SER A 224 -6.64 32.02 -10.45
CA SER A 224 -7.82 31.80 -11.27
C SER A 224 -7.65 32.47 -12.62
N LYS A 225 -7.92 31.71 -13.68
CA LYS A 225 -7.92 32.19 -15.05
C LYS A 225 -9.32 32.63 -15.51
N SER A 226 -10.33 32.54 -14.64
CA SER A 226 -11.68 33.00 -14.91
C SER A 226 -11.76 34.52 -14.90
N GLU A 227 -12.44 35.11 -15.88
CA GLU A 227 -12.77 36.55 -15.90
C GLU A 227 -13.79 36.91 -14.81
N SER A 228 -14.58 35.96 -14.32
CA SER A 228 -15.60 36.19 -13.29
C SER A 228 -15.05 36.16 -11.85
N ASP A 229 -13.88 35.57 -11.66
CA ASP A 229 -13.15 35.50 -10.38
C ASP A 229 -11.66 35.70 -10.67
N PRO A 230 -11.26 36.90 -11.16
CA PRO A 230 -9.90 37.16 -11.64
C PRO A 230 -8.86 37.18 -10.53
N SER A 231 -9.33 37.21 -9.29
CA SER A 231 -8.63 37.64 -8.09
C SER A 231 -8.59 36.52 -7.03
N SER A 232 -8.84 35.28 -7.42
CA SER A 232 -8.62 34.14 -6.52
C SER A 232 -7.26 33.53 -6.76
N LEU A 233 -6.44 33.44 -5.71
CA LEU A 233 -5.16 32.74 -5.73
C LEU A 233 -5.29 31.41 -4.98
N PHE A 234 -4.80 30.34 -5.59
CA PHE A 234 -4.71 29.03 -4.96
C PHE A 234 -3.26 28.64 -4.74
N THR A 235 -2.92 28.18 -3.53
CA THR A 235 -1.59 27.65 -3.23
C THR A 235 -1.69 26.24 -2.69
N VAL A 236 -0.63 25.46 -2.91
CA VAL A 236 -0.47 24.15 -2.30
C VAL A 236 0.62 24.17 -1.25
N LEU A 237 0.31 23.62 -0.07
CA LEU A 237 1.25 23.36 1.02
C LEU A 237 1.49 21.87 1.19
N ASN A 238 2.74 21.46 1.29
CA ASN A 238 3.14 20.13 1.70
C ASN A 238 3.63 20.17 3.15
N LYS A 239 3.23 19.19 3.96
CA LYS A 239 3.82 19.01 5.29
C LYS A 239 5.24 18.48 5.19
N ALA A 240 6.11 18.91 6.10
CA ALA A 240 7.49 18.43 6.18
C ALA A 240 7.56 16.91 6.46
N SER A 241 6.62 16.33 7.22
CA SER A 241 6.50 14.87 7.39
C SER A 241 6.22 14.11 6.10
N GLN A 242 5.88 14.81 5.02
CA GLN A 242 5.42 14.24 3.76
C GLN A 242 4.11 13.43 3.88
N LYS A 243 3.34 13.58 4.99
CA LYS A 243 2.10 12.81 5.25
C LYS A 243 0.81 13.51 4.86
N ALA A 244 0.85 14.80 4.52
CA ALA A 244 -0.31 15.50 3.98
C ALA A 244 0.08 16.71 3.14
N SER A 245 -0.85 17.12 2.29
CA SER A 245 -0.82 18.37 1.55
C SER A 245 -2.17 19.08 1.66
N TYR A 246 -2.16 20.41 1.53
CA TYR A 246 -3.34 21.26 1.65
C TYR A 246 -3.41 22.20 0.46
N VAL A 247 -4.63 22.42 -0.05
CA VAL A 247 -4.91 23.54 -0.94
C VAL A 247 -5.47 24.68 -0.10
N ILE A 248 -4.98 25.89 -0.35
CA ILE A 248 -5.48 27.12 0.25
C ILE A 248 -6.01 28.03 -0.85
N LYS A 249 -7.20 28.58 -0.64
CA LYS A 249 -7.76 29.71 -1.41
C LYS A 249 -7.50 31.00 -0.64
N TRP A 250 -6.90 31.98 -1.31
CA TRP A 250 -6.59 33.31 -0.77
C TRP A 250 -7.50 34.36 -1.40
N ASP A 251 -7.88 35.34 -0.59
CA ASP A 251 -8.54 36.56 -1.06
C ASP A 251 -7.45 37.57 -1.48
N THR A 252 -7.44 38.07 -2.72
CA THR A 252 -6.34 38.95 -3.18
C THR A 252 -6.50 40.41 -2.78
N GLU A 253 -7.62 40.81 -2.16
CA GLU A 253 -7.76 42.17 -1.62
C GLU A 253 -7.10 42.26 -0.25
N SER A 254 -7.46 41.35 0.66
CA SER A 254 -6.95 41.29 2.03
C SER A 254 -5.72 40.39 2.18
N TRP A 255 -5.43 39.53 1.19
CA TRP A 255 -4.44 38.44 1.27
C TRP A 255 -4.67 37.48 2.44
N SER A 256 -5.90 37.43 2.94
CA SER A 256 -6.29 36.52 4.00
C SER A 256 -6.70 35.17 3.44
N LYS A 257 -6.61 34.15 4.30
CA LYS A 257 -6.98 32.78 3.99
C LYS A 257 -8.50 32.63 4.00
N VAL A 258 -9.09 32.40 2.82
CA VAL A 258 -10.54 32.18 2.67
C VAL A 258 -10.91 30.75 3.06
N LEU A 259 -10.20 29.78 2.50
CA LEU A 259 -10.47 28.37 2.72
C LEU A 259 -9.19 27.56 2.68
N GLN A 260 -9.09 26.57 3.55
CA GLN A 260 -8.02 25.59 3.54
C GLN A 260 -8.61 24.20 3.65
N ARG A 261 -8.17 23.29 2.78
CA ARG A 261 -8.57 21.89 2.86
C ARG A 261 -7.39 20.98 2.58
N LYS A 262 -7.38 19.83 3.25
CA LYS A 262 -6.46 18.75 2.90
C LYS A 262 -6.72 18.33 1.45
N ALA A 263 -5.69 18.43 0.61
CA ALA A 263 -5.70 18.05 -0.79
C ALA A 263 -5.47 16.54 -0.93
N ALA A 264 -4.41 16.03 -0.29
CA ALA A 264 -4.05 14.62 -0.28
C ALA A 264 -3.30 14.21 1.01
N SER A 265 -3.19 12.91 1.25
CA SER A 265 -2.33 12.32 2.30
C SER A 265 -0.89 12.06 1.81
N SER A 266 -0.47 12.78 0.76
CA SER A 266 0.84 12.66 0.13
C SER A 266 1.25 14.05 -0.38
N PRO A 267 2.54 14.37 -0.48
CA PRO A 267 3.01 15.64 -1.00
C PRO A 267 2.54 15.82 -2.43
N VAL A 268 2.06 17.01 -2.76
CA VAL A 268 1.73 17.36 -4.14
C VAL A 268 3.03 17.58 -4.92
N THR A 269 3.09 17.02 -6.12
CA THR A 269 4.23 17.15 -7.05
C THR A 269 3.91 18.10 -8.19
N ALA A 270 2.66 18.18 -8.66
CA ALA A 270 2.22 19.14 -9.67
C ALA A 270 0.80 19.66 -9.37
N PHE A 271 0.50 20.89 -9.79
CA PHE A 271 -0.76 21.56 -9.52
C PHE A 271 -1.23 22.34 -10.76
N ALA A 272 -2.52 22.21 -11.09
CA ALA A 272 -3.14 22.91 -12.21
C ALA A 272 -4.53 23.43 -11.83
N ILE A 273 -4.94 24.50 -12.49
CA ILE A 273 -6.30 25.06 -12.45
C ILE A 273 -6.88 25.02 -13.86
N SER A 274 -8.18 24.73 -13.97
CA SER A 274 -8.88 24.79 -15.25
C SER A 274 -8.97 26.24 -15.76
N PHE A 275 -9.09 26.42 -17.07
CA PHE A 275 -9.13 27.76 -17.68
C PHE A 275 -10.41 28.53 -17.33
N ASP A 276 -11.50 27.83 -17.01
CA ASP A 276 -12.72 28.43 -16.45
C ASP A 276 -12.63 28.72 -14.93
N GLY A 277 -11.52 28.37 -14.29
CA GLY A 277 -11.28 28.56 -12.85
C GLY A 277 -12.14 27.69 -11.93
N LYS A 278 -12.89 26.70 -12.45
CA LYS A 278 -13.86 25.90 -11.65
C LYS A 278 -13.26 24.64 -11.02
N LEU A 279 -12.21 24.09 -11.63
CA LEU A 279 -11.58 22.84 -11.22
C LEU A 279 -10.10 23.06 -10.87
N LEU A 280 -9.64 22.32 -9.87
CA LEU A 280 -8.24 22.23 -9.50
C LEU A 280 -7.81 20.77 -9.61
N ALA A 281 -6.57 20.52 -10.05
CA ALA A 281 -5.97 19.19 -10.07
C ALA A 281 -4.64 19.19 -9.31
N CYS A 282 -4.51 18.28 -8.35
CA CYS A 282 -3.30 18.07 -7.56
C CYS A 282 -2.74 16.67 -7.86
N ALA A 283 -1.57 16.59 -8.45
CA ALA A 283 -0.82 15.34 -8.56
C ALA A 283 0.00 15.10 -7.30
N THR A 284 0.08 13.86 -6.83
CA THR A 284 0.77 13.51 -5.59
C THR A 284 2.01 12.65 -5.85
N LYS A 285 2.92 12.62 -4.88
CA LYS A 285 4.10 11.73 -4.89
C LYS A 285 3.68 10.25 -4.93
N SER A 286 2.50 9.92 -4.40
CA SER A 286 1.89 8.59 -4.50
C SER A 286 1.23 8.30 -5.86
N MET A 287 1.59 9.06 -6.90
CA MET A 287 1.12 8.89 -8.29
C MET A 287 -0.40 9.03 -8.43
N ALA A 288 -1.08 9.73 -7.53
CA ALA A 288 -2.52 10.00 -7.62
C ALA A 288 -2.79 11.41 -8.15
N ILE A 289 -3.92 11.60 -8.81
CA ILE A 289 -4.44 12.92 -9.21
C ILE A 289 -5.74 13.18 -8.46
N VAL A 290 -5.75 14.21 -7.61
CA VAL A 290 -6.93 14.66 -6.88
C VAL A 290 -7.54 15.85 -7.61
N ILE A 291 -8.77 15.69 -8.08
CA ILE A 291 -9.54 16.75 -8.73
C ILE A 291 -10.48 17.37 -7.69
N LEU A 292 -10.38 18.68 -7.50
CA LEU A 292 -11.10 19.45 -6.48
C LEU A 292 -11.97 20.52 -7.15
N SER A 293 -13.08 20.88 -6.51
CA SER A 293 -13.82 22.10 -6.87
C SER A 293 -13.09 23.34 -6.35
N SER A 294 -12.91 24.38 -7.18
CA SER A 294 -12.27 25.63 -6.75
C SER A 294 -13.11 26.45 -5.75
N VAL A 295 -14.43 26.21 -5.70
CA VAL A 295 -15.37 26.95 -4.86
C VAL A 295 -15.28 26.53 -3.40
N ASN A 296 -15.31 25.22 -3.13
CA ASN A 296 -15.38 24.68 -1.76
C ASN A 296 -14.21 23.71 -1.44
N LEU A 297 -13.25 23.59 -2.35
CA LEU A 297 -12.09 22.69 -2.26
C LEU A 297 -12.47 21.24 -2.00
N LYS A 298 -13.73 20.81 -2.21
CA LYS A 298 -14.13 19.40 -2.06
C LYS A 298 -13.51 18.59 -3.18
N THR A 299 -13.01 17.41 -2.83
CA THR A 299 -12.60 16.40 -3.79
C THR A 299 -13.82 15.93 -4.58
N LEU A 300 -13.76 16.14 -5.89
CA LEU A 300 -14.75 15.65 -6.85
C LEU A 300 -14.37 14.24 -7.30
N HIS A 301 -13.08 14.01 -7.52
CA HIS A 301 -12.60 12.73 -8.01
C HIS A 301 -11.13 12.49 -7.63
N ILE A 302 -10.74 11.22 -7.54
CA ILE A 302 -9.35 10.81 -7.34
C ILE A 302 -9.02 9.73 -8.37
N ILE A 303 -7.98 9.98 -9.16
CA ILE A 303 -7.38 9.01 -10.07
C ILE A 303 -6.20 8.39 -9.32
N HIS A 304 -6.34 7.13 -8.91
CA HIS A 304 -5.28 6.41 -8.20
C HIS A 304 -4.29 5.79 -9.19
N GLN A 305 -3.00 5.84 -8.87
CA GLN A 305 -1.93 5.23 -9.68
C GLN A 305 -2.01 5.65 -11.16
N ALA A 306 -2.13 6.95 -11.39
CA ALA A 306 -2.19 7.55 -12.71
C ALA A 306 -0.93 7.23 -13.53
N HIS A 307 0.25 7.13 -12.91
CA HIS A 307 1.54 6.87 -13.55
C HIS A 307 2.34 5.83 -12.74
N THR A 308 3.42 5.28 -13.29
CA THR A 308 4.36 4.40 -12.57
C THR A 308 5.48 5.18 -11.88
N PHE A 309 5.60 6.48 -12.19
CA PHE A 309 6.50 7.42 -11.55
C PHE A 309 5.76 8.71 -11.16
N PRO A 310 6.20 9.48 -10.13
CA PRO A 310 5.56 10.75 -9.77
C PRO A 310 5.34 11.70 -10.95
N ILE A 311 4.12 12.23 -11.04
CA ILE A 311 3.70 13.14 -12.10
C ILE A 311 4.50 14.43 -11.98
N THR A 312 5.14 14.81 -13.07
CA THR A 312 5.99 15.99 -13.19
C THR A 312 5.18 17.22 -13.57
N SER A 313 4.12 17.06 -14.37
CA SER A 313 3.29 18.16 -14.83
C SER A 313 1.82 17.77 -15.03
N LEU A 314 0.92 18.74 -14.83
CA LEU A 314 -0.52 18.64 -15.07
C LEU A 314 -1.00 19.86 -15.87
N SER A 315 -1.97 19.66 -16.76
CA SER A 315 -2.70 20.76 -17.39
C SER A 315 -4.10 20.33 -17.80
N PHE A 316 -5.06 21.24 -17.67
CA PHE A 316 -6.35 21.12 -18.37
C PHE A 316 -6.18 21.57 -19.81
N ASP A 317 -7.04 21.11 -20.71
CA ASP A 317 -7.13 21.68 -22.06
C ASP A 317 -7.95 22.98 -22.06
N ARG A 318 -7.84 23.78 -23.12
CA ARG A 318 -8.53 25.08 -23.25
C ARG A 318 -10.05 24.96 -23.21
N GLU A 319 -10.61 23.82 -23.63
CA GLU A 319 -12.05 23.57 -23.59
C GLU A 319 -12.51 23.05 -22.20
N ASN A 320 -11.60 22.79 -21.26
CA ASN A 320 -11.85 22.19 -19.93
C ASN A 320 -12.57 20.83 -19.99
N LYS A 321 -12.40 20.10 -21.08
CA LYS A 321 -13.00 18.78 -21.33
C LYS A 321 -12.06 17.65 -20.99
N VAL A 322 -10.76 17.90 -20.95
CA VAL A 322 -9.78 16.89 -20.55
C VAL A 322 -8.75 17.42 -19.57
N LEU A 323 -8.22 16.50 -18.79
CA LEU A 323 -7.04 16.70 -17.96
C LEU A 323 -5.89 15.90 -18.57
N ILE A 324 -4.72 16.51 -18.69
CA ILE A 324 -3.49 15.86 -19.17
C ILE A 324 -2.51 15.78 -18.01
N SER A 325 -1.93 14.59 -17.81
CA SER A 325 -0.80 14.36 -16.91
C SER A 325 0.40 13.80 -17.66
N ALA A 326 1.59 14.14 -17.20
CA ALA A 326 2.83 13.56 -17.69
C ALA A 326 3.78 13.24 -16.54
N SER A 327 4.64 12.26 -16.79
CA SER A 327 5.58 11.75 -15.81
C SER A 327 6.93 11.42 -16.46
N ALA A 328 7.95 11.27 -15.61
CA ALA A 328 9.27 10.83 -16.03
C ALA A 328 9.29 9.33 -16.41
N ASP A 329 8.18 8.60 -16.24
CA ASP A 329 7.97 7.23 -16.78
C ASP A 329 7.72 7.18 -18.30
N GLU A 330 8.02 8.27 -19.01
CA GLU A 330 7.82 8.45 -20.45
C GLU A 330 6.37 8.45 -20.92
N SER A 331 5.39 8.41 -20.01
CA SER A 331 3.98 8.39 -20.38
C SER A 331 3.30 9.74 -20.17
N CYS A 332 2.37 10.04 -21.07
CA CYS A 332 1.40 11.12 -20.97
C CYS A 332 0.00 10.52 -21.03
N LYS A 333 -0.88 10.89 -20.10
CA LYS A 333 -2.25 10.39 -20.07
C LYS A 333 -3.25 11.53 -20.22
N VAL A 334 -4.30 11.26 -21.00
CA VAL A 334 -5.40 12.19 -21.26
C VAL A 334 -6.66 11.61 -20.66
N TYR A 335 -7.27 12.33 -19.72
CA TYR A 335 -8.50 11.93 -19.03
C TYR A 335 -9.65 12.81 -19.48
N LYS A 336 -10.76 12.20 -19.89
CA LYS A 336 -11.98 12.94 -20.22
C LYS A 336 -12.73 13.32 -18.94
N LEU A 337 -13.08 14.59 -18.83
CA LEU A 337 -13.80 15.16 -17.72
C LEU A 337 -15.32 15.12 -17.97
N PRO A 338 -16.14 14.76 -16.97
CA PRO A 338 -17.60 14.81 -17.11
C PRO A 338 -18.09 16.25 -17.29
N GLU A 339 -18.96 16.47 -18.28
CA GLU A 339 -19.60 17.78 -18.56
C GLU A 339 -20.45 18.30 -17.38
N THR A 340 -20.84 17.42 -16.47
CA THR A 340 -21.62 17.76 -15.29
C THR A 340 -20.80 18.42 -14.18
N TRP A 341 -19.48 18.23 -14.13
CA TRP A 341 -18.66 18.74 -13.02
C TRP A 341 -18.61 20.27 -12.97
N PRO A 342 -18.42 21.00 -14.09
CA PRO A 342 -18.56 22.46 -14.09
C PRO A 342 -19.97 22.92 -13.72
N THR A 343 -21.01 22.22 -14.18
CA THR A 343 -22.42 22.60 -14.02
C THR A 343 -22.96 22.39 -12.60
N ILE A 344 -22.49 21.34 -11.90
CA ILE A 344 -22.80 21.08 -10.48
C ILE A 344 -22.31 22.25 -9.62
N ILE A 345 -21.18 22.86 -9.99
CA ILE A 345 -20.60 24.00 -9.27
C ILE A 345 -21.46 25.25 -9.47
N ASP A 346 -22.01 25.47 -10.66
CA ASP A 346 -22.88 26.62 -10.96
C ASP A 346 -24.23 26.57 -10.21
N HIS A 347 -24.81 25.37 -10.01
CA HIS A 347 -26.05 25.22 -9.23
C HIS A 347 -25.86 25.55 -7.73
N PHE A 348 -24.67 25.34 -7.19
CA PHE A 348 -24.36 25.76 -5.81
C PHE A 348 -24.33 27.29 -5.65
N PHE A 349 -23.99 28.04 -6.70
CA PHE A 349 -24.02 29.50 -6.70
C PHE A 349 -25.46 30.07 -6.71
N ILE A 350 -26.43 29.35 -7.29
CA ILE A 350 -27.83 29.80 -7.39
C ILE A 350 -28.61 29.52 -6.09
N ILE A 351 -28.22 28.52 -5.29
CA ILE A 351 -28.97 28.11 -4.08
C ILE A 351 -28.52 28.89 -2.83
N MET A 352 -27.32 29.48 -2.82
CA MET A 352 -26.79 30.20 -1.65
C MET A 352 -27.49 31.52 -1.30
N PRO A 353 -27.93 32.38 -2.25
CA PRO A 353 -28.65 33.61 -1.93
C PRO A 353 -30.00 33.31 -1.25
N THR A 354 -30.66 32.22 -1.62
CA THR A 354 -32.01 31.86 -1.14
C THR A 354 -32.01 31.35 0.30
N ILE A 355 -30.94 30.64 0.71
CA ILE A 355 -30.77 30.15 2.09
C ILE A 355 -30.32 31.28 3.04
N MET A 356 -29.54 32.25 2.54
CA MET A 356 -29.15 33.43 3.32
C MET A 356 -30.34 34.38 3.59
N LEU A 357 -31.26 34.54 2.63
CA LEU A 357 -32.47 35.33 2.80
C LEU A 357 -33.45 34.70 3.82
N LEU A 358 -33.55 33.36 3.85
CA LEU A 358 -34.36 32.63 4.83
C LEU A 358 -33.81 32.74 6.26
N ASN A 359 -32.48 32.82 6.42
CA ASN A 359 -31.84 32.95 7.73
C ASN A 359 -31.87 34.40 8.26
N MET A 360 -31.88 35.42 7.39
CA MET A 360 -32.09 36.81 7.82
C MET A 360 -33.52 37.05 8.34
N LEU A 361 -34.54 36.41 7.75
CA LEU A 361 -35.94 36.54 8.20
C LEU A 361 -36.20 35.90 9.59
N ARG A 362 -35.35 34.95 10.02
CA ARG A 362 -35.42 34.35 11.37
C ARG A 362 -34.79 35.21 12.47
N ALA A 363 -34.03 36.24 12.13
CA ALA A 363 -33.38 37.13 13.11
C ALA A 363 -34.29 38.25 13.67
N PHE A 364 -35.50 38.44 13.10
CA PHE A 364 -36.41 39.53 13.46
C PHE A 364 -37.65 39.13 14.27
N ALA A 365 -37.74 37.90 14.79
CA ALA A 365 -38.84 37.51 15.67
C ALA A 365 -38.57 37.95 17.13
N PRO A 366 -39.49 38.68 17.81
CA PRO A 366 -39.25 39.19 19.15
C PRO A 366 -39.29 38.08 20.21
N LYS A 367 -38.31 38.09 21.12
CA LYS A 367 -38.22 37.20 22.29
C LYS A 367 -39.26 37.57 23.35
N VAL A 368 -40.20 36.67 23.62
CA VAL A 368 -41.05 36.73 24.82
C VAL A 368 -40.35 35.99 25.97
N ARG A 369 -40.24 36.67 27.11
CA ARG A 369 -39.62 36.20 28.35
C ARG A 369 -40.71 35.61 29.25
N VAL A 370 -40.53 34.39 29.77
CA VAL A 370 -41.37 33.85 30.85
C VAL A 370 -40.48 33.25 31.93
N THR A 371 -40.72 33.68 33.18
CA THR A 371 -40.05 33.30 34.43
C THR A 371 -40.48 31.91 34.93
N PRO A 372 -39.68 31.24 35.79
CA PRO A 372 -39.91 29.84 36.14
C PRO A 372 -40.82 29.69 37.37
N LEU A 373 -41.69 28.68 37.35
CA LEU A 373 -42.34 28.15 38.54
C LEU A 373 -41.98 26.68 38.71
N ARG A 374 -41.47 26.36 39.90
CA ARG A 374 -41.21 25.00 40.38
C ARG A 374 -42.54 24.28 40.63
N SER A 375 -42.65 23.03 40.17
CA SER A 375 -43.42 22.01 40.88
C SER A 375 -42.86 20.62 40.59
N SER A 376 -42.66 19.88 41.67
CA SER A 376 -42.19 18.50 41.73
C SER A 376 -43.27 17.55 41.21
N VAL A 377 -42.94 16.69 40.24
CA VAL A 377 -43.71 15.47 39.95
C VAL A 377 -42.72 14.36 39.61
N TYR A 378 -42.66 13.36 40.49
CA TYR A 378 -42.04 12.07 40.23
C TYR A 378 -42.80 11.38 39.08
N SER A 379 -42.11 11.12 37.97
CA SER A 379 -42.58 10.14 36.97
C SER A 379 -41.42 9.25 36.55
N VAL A 380 -41.59 7.96 36.80
CA VAL A 380 -40.75 6.85 36.36
C VAL A 380 -40.69 6.86 34.83
N PHE A 381 -39.60 7.38 34.26
CA PHE A 381 -39.26 7.11 32.87
C PHE A 381 -38.31 5.93 32.82
N ARG A 382 -38.87 4.80 32.38
CA ARG A 382 -38.13 3.62 31.91
C ARG A 382 -37.23 4.10 30.77
N SER A 383 -35.93 4.18 31.03
CA SER A 383 -34.92 4.54 30.04
C SER A 383 -34.99 3.53 28.89
N TYR A 384 -35.43 3.97 27.71
CA TYR A 384 -35.03 3.30 26.48
C TYR A 384 -33.51 3.51 26.37
N SER A 385 -32.74 2.51 26.83
CA SER A 385 -31.28 2.50 26.68
C SER A 385 -30.99 2.57 25.18
N SER A 386 -30.46 3.70 24.72
CA SER A 386 -29.91 3.81 23.37
C SER A 386 -28.80 2.76 23.22
N ALA A 387 -28.85 1.95 22.16
CA ALA A 387 -27.82 0.94 21.88
C ALA A 387 -26.42 1.57 21.99
N PRO A 388 -25.43 0.90 22.61
CA PRO A 388 -24.08 1.43 22.71
C PRO A 388 -23.52 1.73 21.32
N GLU A 389 -23.15 2.99 21.09
CA GLU A 389 -22.55 3.43 19.83
C GLU A 389 -21.02 3.41 19.93
N TYR A 390 -20.37 2.87 18.89
CA TYR A 390 -18.94 2.73 18.71
C TYR A 390 -18.48 3.35 17.39
N ASP A 391 -17.25 3.88 17.37
CA ASP A 391 -16.64 4.38 16.13
C ASP A 391 -16.19 3.22 15.23
N THR A 392 -15.66 2.14 15.83
CA THR A 392 -15.32 0.90 15.13
C THR A 392 -15.79 -0.33 15.90
N VAL A 393 -16.48 -1.23 15.20
CA VAL A 393 -16.82 -2.58 15.70
C VAL A 393 -16.06 -3.61 14.88
N VAL A 394 -15.32 -4.48 15.54
CA VAL A 394 -14.62 -5.60 14.91
C VAL A 394 -15.37 -6.90 15.22
N ILE A 395 -15.67 -7.71 14.21
CA ILE A 395 -16.32 -9.02 14.37
C ILE A 395 -15.26 -10.11 14.17
N GLY A 396 -14.86 -10.75 15.26
CA GLY A 396 -13.79 -11.74 15.34
C GLY A 396 -12.59 -11.25 16.16
N GLY A 397 -12.15 -12.06 17.12
CA GLY A 397 -11.03 -11.79 18.03
C GLY A 397 -9.74 -12.53 17.68
N GLY A 398 -9.56 -12.97 16.42
CA GLY A 398 -8.31 -13.53 15.91
C GLY A 398 -7.22 -12.49 15.63
N PRO A 399 -6.02 -12.89 15.13
CA PRO A 399 -4.89 -12.00 14.85
C PRO A 399 -5.27 -10.66 14.21
N GLY A 400 -5.89 -10.69 13.02
CA GLY A 400 -6.33 -9.45 12.38
C GLY A 400 -7.37 -8.67 13.17
N GLY A 401 -8.29 -9.35 13.86
CA GLY A 401 -9.37 -8.72 14.60
C GLY A 401 -8.91 -8.02 15.88
N TYR A 402 -8.18 -8.71 16.76
CA TYR A 402 -7.70 -8.12 18.01
C TYR A 402 -6.65 -7.02 17.76
N VAL A 403 -5.79 -7.19 16.74
CA VAL A 403 -4.83 -6.14 16.34
C VAL A 403 -5.57 -4.92 15.78
N ALA A 404 -6.56 -5.10 14.91
CA ALA A 404 -7.37 -4.00 14.41
C ALA A 404 -8.09 -3.27 15.55
N ALA A 405 -8.67 -4.00 16.50
CA ALA A 405 -9.37 -3.39 17.63
C ALA A 405 -8.44 -2.55 18.51
N ILE A 406 -7.25 -3.08 18.83
CA ILE A 406 -6.23 -2.35 19.59
C ILE A 406 -5.74 -1.13 18.82
N LYS A 407 -5.44 -1.28 17.53
CA LYS A 407 -4.97 -0.17 16.68
C LYS A 407 -6.02 0.93 16.58
N ALA A 408 -7.31 0.58 16.46
CA ALA A 408 -8.39 1.57 16.38
C ALA A 408 -8.49 2.37 17.67
N ALA A 409 -8.40 1.70 18.81
CA ALA A 409 -8.37 2.37 20.11
C ALA A 409 -7.12 3.25 20.30
N GLN A 410 -5.95 2.81 19.86
CA GLN A 410 -4.72 3.61 19.87
C GLN A 410 -4.82 4.88 19.00
N LEU A 411 -5.61 4.83 17.93
CA LEU A 411 -5.93 5.97 17.08
C LEU A 411 -7.11 6.82 17.60
N GLY A 412 -7.53 6.60 18.85
CA GLY A 412 -8.51 7.43 19.55
C GLY A 412 -9.98 7.07 19.30
N GLN A 413 -10.26 5.94 18.66
CA GLN A 413 -11.62 5.50 18.36
C GLN A 413 -12.23 4.72 19.53
N LYS A 414 -13.49 4.97 19.84
CA LYS A 414 -14.24 4.10 20.76
C LYS A 414 -14.53 2.78 20.06
N THR A 415 -13.94 1.69 20.57
CA THR A 415 -13.85 0.43 19.82
C THR A 415 -14.43 -0.75 20.59
N ALA A 416 -15.20 -1.59 19.91
CA ALA A 416 -15.65 -2.88 20.41
C ALA A 416 -15.13 -4.03 19.53
N CYS A 417 -14.86 -5.17 20.16
CA CYS A 417 -14.55 -6.42 19.49
C CYS A 417 -15.53 -7.51 19.93
N VAL A 418 -16.25 -8.09 18.98
CA VAL A 418 -17.23 -9.16 19.18
C VAL A 418 -16.57 -10.50 18.89
N GLU A 419 -16.51 -11.38 19.89
CA GLU A 419 -15.90 -12.71 19.76
C GLU A 419 -16.79 -13.77 20.42
N MET A 420 -17.08 -14.85 19.69
CA MET A 420 -17.98 -15.92 20.14
C MET A 420 -17.26 -16.98 20.98
N ARG A 421 -15.95 -17.11 20.84
CA ARG A 421 -15.13 -17.99 21.67
C ARG A 421 -15.07 -17.46 23.10
N SER A 422 -14.85 -18.38 24.05
CA SER A 422 -14.68 -18.05 25.47
C SER A 422 -13.40 -17.24 25.75
N THR A 423 -12.42 -17.30 24.85
CA THR A 423 -11.11 -16.64 24.91
C THR A 423 -10.81 -15.88 23.61
N LEU A 424 -10.02 -14.80 23.71
CA LEU A 424 -9.51 -14.03 22.57
C LEU A 424 -8.36 -14.76 21.86
N GLY A 425 -7.92 -14.24 20.70
CA GLY A 425 -6.79 -14.75 19.90
C GLY A 425 -7.18 -15.68 18.75
N GLY A 426 -8.47 -15.99 18.59
CA GLY A 426 -9.03 -16.73 17.46
C GLY A 426 -8.37 -18.09 17.21
N THR A 427 -8.37 -18.53 15.94
CA THR A 427 -7.82 -19.85 15.56
C THR A 427 -6.33 -19.98 15.88
N CYS A 428 -5.52 -18.96 15.53
CA CYS A 428 -4.06 -19.04 15.65
C CYS A 428 -3.58 -19.27 17.09
N LEU A 429 -4.17 -18.56 18.06
CA LEU A 429 -3.78 -18.70 19.45
C LEU A 429 -4.39 -19.95 20.10
N ASN A 430 -5.66 -20.24 19.85
CA ASN A 430 -6.38 -21.27 20.60
C ASN A 430 -6.19 -22.69 20.04
N VAL A 431 -6.17 -22.85 18.71
CA VAL A 431 -6.23 -24.16 18.04
C VAL A 431 -5.36 -24.23 16.77
N GLY A 432 -4.29 -23.42 16.70
CA GLY A 432 -3.47 -23.27 15.50
C GLY A 432 -1.99 -23.07 15.81
N CYS A 433 -1.46 -21.90 15.50
CA CYS A 433 -0.04 -21.53 15.56
C CYS A 433 0.58 -21.84 16.93
N ILE A 434 0.08 -21.25 18.01
CA ILE A 434 0.71 -21.37 19.33
C ILE A 434 0.74 -22.81 19.84
N PRO A 435 -0.38 -23.56 19.84
CA PRO A 435 -0.34 -24.94 20.32
C PRO A 435 0.51 -25.86 19.42
N SER A 436 0.50 -25.67 18.10
CA SER A 436 1.37 -26.45 17.20
C SER A 436 2.84 -26.17 17.44
N LYS A 437 3.26 -24.92 17.59
CA LYS A 437 4.66 -24.54 17.82
C LYS A 437 5.17 -25.04 19.17
N ALA A 438 4.32 -25.00 20.21
CA ALA A 438 4.64 -25.60 21.51
C ALA A 438 4.90 -27.11 21.41
N LEU A 439 4.07 -27.85 20.66
CA LEU A 439 4.26 -29.29 20.46
C LEU A 439 5.43 -29.61 19.52
N LEU A 440 5.65 -28.83 18.47
CA LEU A 440 6.79 -28.98 17.56
C LEU A 440 8.12 -28.85 18.32
N HIS A 441 8.24 -27.83 19.15
CA HIS A 441 9.44 -27.61 19.97
C HIS A 441 9.65 -28.77 20.97
N ASN A 442 8.63 -29.12 21.75
CA ASN A 442 8.76 -30.16 22.77
C ASN A 442 8.96 -31.56 22.18
N SER A 443 8.33 -31.88 21.04
CA SER A 443 8.55 -33.15 20.34
C SER A 443 9.93 -33.22 19.68
N HIS A 444 10.48 -32.08 19.25
CA HIS A 444 11.85 -32.02 18.75
C HIS A 444 12.86 -32.26 19.87
N LEU A 445 12.73 -31.58 21.02
CA LEU A 445 13.60 -31.85 22.18
C LEU A 445 13.56 -33.32 22.62
N TYR A 446 12.39 -33.95 22.59
CA TYR A 446 12.25 -35.38 22.87
C TYR A 446 12.99 -36.26 21.84
N HIS A 447 12.93 -35.89 20.56
CA HIS A 447 13.63 -36.58 19.48
C HIS A 447 15.15 -36.44 19.64
N GLU A 448 15.67 -35.23 19.85
CA GLU A 448 17.11 -34.99 20.04
C GLU A 448 17.64 -35.75 21.26
N ALA A 449 16.90 -35.73 22.37
CA ALA A 449 17.27 -36.45 23.58
C ALA A 449 17.36 -37.97 23.35
N LYS A 450 16.55 -38.52 22.44
CA LYS A 450 16.55 -39.95 22.12
C LYS A 450 17.57 -40.37 21.07
N HIS A 451 17.94 -39.49 20.15
CA HIS A 451 18.68 -39.86 18.95
C HIS A 451 20.00 -39.11 18.76
N ASP A 452 20.12 -37.89 19.31
CA ASP A 452 21.24 -37.00 19.02
C ASP A 452 22.16 -36.73 20.22
N PHE A 453 21.67 -36.85 21.45
CA PHE A 453 22.44 -36.48 22.64
C PHE A 453 23.68 -37.36 22.85
N GLU A 454 23.58 -38.67 22.62
CA GLU A 454 24.69 -39.62 22.80
C GLU A 454 25.90 -39.27 21.93
N LYS A 455 25.69 -39.01 20.62
CA LYS A 455 26.77 -38.60 19.71
C LYS A 455 27.38 -37.23 20.07
N ARG A 456 26.68 -36.43 20.88
CA ARG A 456 27.15 -35.12 21.38
C ARG A 456 27.83 -35.22 22.75
N GLY A 457 28.02 -36.44 23.28
CA GLY A 457 28.65 -36.68 24.58
C GLY A 457 27.73 -36.39 25.77
N ILE A 458 26.41 -36.44 25.57
CA ILE A 458 25.42 -36.28 26.63
C ILE A 458 24.72 -37.62 26.83
N ASP A 459 25.15 -38.38 27.84
CA ASP A 459 24.54 -39.65 28.18
C ASP A 459 23.22 -39.43 28.93
N CYS A 460 22.11 -39.86 28.32
CA CYS A 460 20.78 -39.82 28.92
C CYS A 460 20.18 -41.22 28.89
N SER A 461 20.18 -41.92 30.03
CA SER A 461 19.42 -43.17 30.17
C SER A 461 17.92 -42.89 30.31
N ASP A 462 17.09 -43.75 29.70
CA ASP A 462 15.63 -43.80 29.94
C ASP A 462 14.82 -42.52 29.66
N VAL A 463 15.04 -41.85 28.53
CA VAL A 463 14.21 -40.71 28.09
C VAL A 463 12.76 -41.16 27.80
N LYS A 464 11.84 -40.86 28.73
CA LYS A 464 10.42 -41.24 28.69
C LYS A 464 9.51 -40.08 28.34
N LEU A 465 8.53 -40.33 27.47
CA LEU A 465 7.49 -39.35 27.13
C LEU A 465 6.45 -39.26 28.26
N ASN A 466 6.22 -38.05 28.77
CA ASN A 466 5.03 -37.73 29.55
C ASN A 466 4.11 -36.82 28.73
N LEU A 467 3.20 -37.43 27.97
CA LEU A 467 2.32 -36.70 27.05
C LEU A 467 1.37 -35.74 27.80
N GLN A 468 0.86 -36.14 28.96
CA GLN A 468 -0.02 -35.31 29.76
C GLN A 468 0.64 -33.99 30.18
N ASN A 469 1.90 -34.05 30.65
CA ASN A 469 2.64 -32.84 30.99
C ASN A 469 2.98 -31.99 29.77
N MET A 470 3.27 -32.60 28.62
CA MET A 470 3.50 -31.88 27.36
C MET A 470 2.25 -31.12 26.90
N LEU A 471 1.08 -31.76 26.94
CA LEU A 471 -0.21 -31.12 26.61
C LEU A 471 -0.57 -30.01 27.60
N LYS A 472 -0.31 -30.23 28.91
CA LYS A 472 -0.51 -29.21 29.94
C LYS A 472 0.43 -28.00 29.75
N ASN A 473 1.67 -28.21 29.32
CA ASN A 473 2.60 -27.13 29.00
C ASN A 473 2.10 -26.30 27.82
N LYS A 474 1.62 -26.95 26.74
CA LYS A 474 0.93 -26.30 25.62
C LYS A 474 -0.26 -25.46 26.10
N GLU A 475 -1.14 -26.02 26.91
CA GLU A 475 -2.32 -25.32 27.46
C GLU A 475 -1.95 -24.12 28.32
N SER A 476 -0.87 -24.22 29.10
CA SER A 476 -0.33 -23.11 29.89
C SER A 476 0.14 -21.96 29.00
N ALA A 477 0.83 -22.25 27.89
CA ALA A 477 1.22 -21.23 26.92
C ALA A 477 0.01 -20.53 26.29
N VAL A 478 -1.00 -21.29 25.86
CA VAL A 478 -2.25 -20.74 25.31
C VAL A 478 -2.97 -19.87 26.34
N SER A 479 -3.12 -20.34 27.58
CA SER A 479 -3.82 -19.62 28.64
C SER A 479 -3.13 -18.30 29.01
N LYS A 480 -1.80 -18.29 29.08
CA LYS A 480 -1.03 -17.07 29.36
C LYS A 480 -1.19 -16.02 28.26
N LEU A 481 -1.09 -16.44 27.00
CA LEU A 481 -1.18 -15.54 25.86
C LEU A 481 -2.61 -15.02 25.65
N THR A 482 -3.63 -15.85 25.84
CA THR A 482 -5.04 -15.42 25.75
C THR A 482 -5.36 -14.39 26.84
N GLY A 483 -4.90 -14.62 28.08
CA GLY A 483 -4.98 -13.64 29.17
C GLY A 483 -4.19 -12.36 28.89
N GLY A 484 -3.06 -12.46 28.17
CA GLY A 484 -2.29 -11.32 27.69
C GLY A 484 -3.09 -10.43 26.73
N ILE A 485 -3.83 -11.01 25.79
CA ILE A 485 -4.69 -10.24 24.87
C ILE A 485 -5.83 -9.57 25.65
N GLU A 486 -6.46 -10.26 26.61
CA GLU A 486 -7.49 -9.65 27.46
C GLU A 486 -6.93 -8.45 28.25
N PHE A 487 -5.71 -8.57 28.78
CA PHE A 487 -5.01 -7.45 29.41
C PHE A 487 -4.76 -6.30 28.42
N LEU A 488 -4.35 -6.59 27.18
CA LEU A 488 -4.15 -5.57 26.15
C LEU A 488 -5.46 -4.85 25.78
N PHE A 489 -6.59 -5.55 25.72
CA PHE A 489 -7.89 -4.92 25.51
C PHE A 489 -8.24 -3.96 26.65
N LYS A 490 -8.08 -4.39 27.91
CA LYS A 490 -8.28 -3.52 29.09
C LYS A 490 -7.37 -2.29 29.05
N LYS A 491 -6.09 -2.48 28.73
CA LYS A 491 -5.08 -1.40 28.62
C LYS A 491 -5.47 -0.37 27.56
N ASN A 492 -5.98 -0.82 26.41
CA ASN A 492 -6.35 0.05 25.30
C ASN A 492 -7.84 0.47 25.34
N LYS A 493 -8.60 0.08 26.38
CA LYS A 493 -10.04 0.39 26.52
C LYS A 493 -10.88 -0.11 25.33
N VAL A 494 -10.56 -1.30 24.84
CA VAL A 494 -11.38 -2.01 23.85
C VAL A 494 -12.45 -2.80 24.60
N ASP A 495 -13.71 -2.60 24.24
CA ASP A 495 -14.82 -3.34 24.83
C ASP A 495 -14.90 -4.75 24.20
N TRP A 496 -14.57 -5.77 24.99
CA TRP A 496 -14.75 -7.17 24.60
C TRP A 496 -16.20 -7.60 24.81
N ILE A 497 -16.92 -7.82 23.71
CA ILE A 497 -18.30 -8.26 23.74
C ILE A 497 -18.35 -9.75 23.39
N LYS A 498 -18.70 -10.58 24.38
CA LYS A 498 -18.73 -12.03 24.25
C LYS A 498 -20.03 -12.47 23.59
N GLY A 499 -19.92 -13.14 22.44
CA GLY A 499 -21.06 -13.69 21.72
C GLY A 499 -20.85 -13.76 20.21
N LYS A 500 -21.79 -14.41 19.54
CA LYS A 500 -21.82 -14.50 18.08
C LYS A 500 -22.43 -13.23 17.50
N GLY A 501 -21.61 -12.46 16.77
CA GLY A 501 -22.03 -11.25 16.06
C GLY A 501 -22.62 -11.57 14.69
N SER A 502 -23.74 -10.92 14.35
CA SER A 502 -24.35 -10.96 13.02
C SER A 502 -24.88 -9.59 12.61
N PHE A 503 -24.87 -9.29 11.32
CA PHE A 503 -25.44 -8.06 10.79
C PHE A 503 -26.96 -8.10 10.90
N LYS A 504 -27.53 -7.17 11.68
CA LYS A 504 -28.97 -6.87 11.69
C LYS A 504 -29.31 -5.79 10.67
N SER A 505 -28.41 -4.83 10.48
CA SER A 505 -28.44 -3.79 9.46
C SER A 505 -27.01 -3.40 9.09
N GLN A 506 -26.81 -2.42 8.20
CA GLN A 506 -25.46 -1.97 7.82
C GLN A 506 -24.64 -1.37 8.97
N ASN A 507 -25.27 -0.91 10.05
CA ASN A 507 -24.58 -0.31 11.20
C ASN A 507 -24.86 -1.04 12.53
N ASP A 508 -25.84 -1.94 12.55
CA ASP A 508 -26.27 -2.64 13.76
C ASP A 508 -25.82 -4.09 13.74
N ILE A 509 -25.05 -4.48 14.76
CA ILE A 509 -24.61 -5.85 14.98
C ILE A 509 -25.43 -6.45 16.12
N GLU A 510 -26.18 -7.50 15.84
CA GLU A 510 -26.78 -8.35 16.87
C GLU A 510 -25.73 -9.27 17.45
N VAL A 511 -25.62 -9.31 18.77
CA VAL A 511 -24.71 -10.21 19.49
C VAL A 511 -25.54 -11.20 20.29
N THR A 512 -25.40 -12.48 19.95
CA THR A 512 -26.01 -13.59 20.69
C THR A 512 -25.01 -14.17 21.67
N GLY A 513 -25.26 -14.00 22.97
CA GLY A 513 -24.44 -14.56 24.05
C GLY A 513 -24.54 -16.09 24.12
N SER A 514 -23.65 -16.71 24.89
CA SER A 514 -23.65 -18.17 25.10
C SER A 514 -24.89 -18.69 25.82
N ASP A 515 -25.60 -17.80 26.53
CA ASP A 515 -26.88 -18.05 27.20
C ASP A 515 -28.10 -17.85 26.28
N GLY A 516 -27.86 -17.51 25.00
CA GLY A 516 -28.90 -17.22 24.02
C GLY A 516 -29.47 -15.80 24.11
N GLN A 517 -29.02 -14.97 25.07
CA GLN A 517 -29.46 -13.58 25.15
C GLN A 517 -28.96 -12.77 23.95
N LYS A 518 -29.82 -11.93 23.41
CA LYS A 518 -29.52 -11.09 22.25
C LYS A 518 -29.41 -9.63 22.68
N SER A 519 -28.37 -8.98 22.20
CA SER A 519 -28.18 -7.53 22.33
C SER A 519 -27.82 -6.93 20.99
N VAL A 520 -27.96 -5.61 20.83
CA VAL A 520 -27.59 -4.91 19.60
C VAL A 520 -26.62 -3.79 19.95
N ILE A 521 -25.53 -3.70 19.19
CA ILE A 521 -24.57 -2.61 19.25
C ILE A 521 -24.49 -1.92 17.90
N LYS A 522 -24.12 -0.64 17.91
CA LYS A 522 -24.04 0.17 16.70
C LYS A 522 -22.59 0.57 16.41
N GLY A 523 -22.14 0.36 15.18
CA GLY A 523 -20.80 0.74 14.71
C GLY A 523 -20.86 1.72 13.54
N LYS A 524 -20.11 2.81 13.60
CA LYS A 524 -19.91 3.71 12.44
C LYS A 524 -19.09 3.04 11.35
N ASN A 525 -18.02 2.35 11.73
CA ASN A 525 -17.23 1.47 10.89
C ASN A 525 -17.31 0.04 11.43
N ILE A 526 -17.31 -0.94 10.52
CA ILE A 526 -17.34 -2.35 10.88
C ILE A 526 -16.21 -3.08 10.17
N ILE A 527 -15.45 -3.90 10.89
CA ILE A 527 -14.38 -4.73 10.33
C ILE A 527 -14.76 -6.20 10.53
N ILE A 528 -14.92 -6.93 9.42
CA ILE A 528 -15.17 -8.37 9.40
C ILE A 528 -13.82 -9.08 9.47
N ALA A 529 -13.59 -9.82 10.56
CA ALA A 529 -12.37 -10.57 10.84
C ALA A 529 -12.71 -11.99 11.37
N THR A 530 -13.77 -12.61 10.83
CA THR A 530 -14.32 -13.88 11.32
C THR A 530 -13.44 -15.10 11.05
N GLY A 531 -12.38 -14.93 10.25
CA GLY A 531 -11.35 -15.94 10.04
C GLY A 531 -11.82 -17.10 9.15
N SER A 532 -11.34 -18.29 9.49
CA SER A 532 -11.51 -19.52 8.71
C SER A 532 -11.75 -20.72 9.61
N GLU A 533 -12.22 -21.82 9.02
CA GLU A 533 -12.37 -23.13 9.64
C GLU A 533 -11.75 -24.25 8.78
N PRO A 534 -11.45 -25.44 9.35
CA PRO A 534 -11.04 -26.59 8.57
C PRO A 534 -12.06 -26.90 7.47
N SER A 535 -11.58 -27.21 6.26
CA SER A 535 -12.49 -27.55 5.17
C SER A 535 -13.13 -28.92 5.42
N PRO A 536 -14.46 -29.05 5.27
CA PRO A 536 -15.08 -30.36 5.29
C PRO A 536 -14.57 -31.20 4.11
N PHE A 537 -14.44 -32.51 4.32
CA PHE A 537 -13.98 -33.43 3.30
C PHE A 537 -15.03 -34.53 3.07
N PRO A 538 -15.65 -34.61 1.87
CA PRO A 538 -16.69 -35.59 1.59
C PRO A 538 -16.25 -37.03 1.88
N GLY A 539 -17.14 -37.84 2.46
CA GLY A 539 -16.85 -39.24 2.81
C GLY A 539 -16.09 -39.43 4.13
N PHE A 540 -15.96 -38.36 4.93
CA PHE A 540 -15.34 -38.39 6.26
C PHE A 540 -16.25 -37.71 7.29
N GLU A 541 -16.52 -38.42 8.38
CA GLU A 541 -17.21 -37.89 9.54
C GLU A 541 -16.17 -37.55 10.62
N ILE A 542 -16.00 -36.26 10.91
CA ILE A 542 -15.03 -35.77 11.88
C ILE A 542 -15.60 -35.99 13.30
N ASP A 543 -14.89 -36.77 14.11
CA ASP A 543 -15.24 -37.04 15.51
C ASP A 543 -14.26 -36.41 16.52
N GLU A 544 -13.18 -35.78 16.02
CA GLU A 544 -12.07 -35.21 16.79
C GLU A 544 -11.40 -36.21 17.76
N LYS A 545 -11.56 -37.52 17.51
CA LYS A 545 -10.93 -38.63 18.26
C LYS A 545 -10.09 -39.53 17.37
N GLN A 546 -10.68 -40.08 16.31
CA GLN A 546 -10.03 -40.95 15.33
C GLN A 546 -9.94 -40.28 13.96
N ILE A 547 -10.97 -39.55 13.54
CA ILE A 547 -10.94 -38.71 12.35
C ILE A 547 -10.95 -37.27 12.85
N VAL A 548 -9.78 -36.65 12.79
CA VAL A 548 -9.50 -35.39 13.46
C VAL A 548 -9.19 -34.28 12.47
N THR A 549 -9.51 -33.05 12.84
CA THR A 549 -8.91 -31.87 12.21
C THR A 549 -7.62 -31.50 12.93
N SER A 550 -7.04 -30.35 12.59
CA SER A 550 -5.95 -29.78 13.38
C SER A 550 -6.32 -29.60 14.86
N THR A 551 -7.60 -29.40 15.19
CA THR A 551 -8.05 -29.20 16.58
C THR A 551 -7.88 -30.47 17.41
N GLY A 552 -8.42 -31.60 16.97
CA GLY A 552 -8.27 -32.89 17.66
C GLY A 552 -6.82 -33.39 17.65
N ALA A 553 -6.10 -33.18 16.55
CA ALA A 553 -4.68 -33.55 16.45
C ALA A 553 -3.76 -32.78 17.43
N LEU A 554 -4.19 -31.65 18.00
CA LEU A 554 -3.45 -30.90 19.03
C LEU A 554 -3.78 -31.36 20.46
N SER A 555 -4.67 -32.34 20.60
CA SER A 555 -5.28 -32.75 21.88
C SER A 555 -5.46 -34.27 21.99
N LEU A 556 -4.75 -35.07 21.20
CA LEU A 556 -4.81 -36.53 21.31
C LEU A 556 -4.31 -36.99 22.69
N GLU A 557 -5.10 -37.83 23.35
CA GLU A 557 -4.81 -38.30 24.72
C GLU A 557 -3.69 -39.36 24.77
N LYS A 558 -3.38 -39.98 23.62
CA LYS A 558 -2.32 -40.97 23.46
C LYS A 558 -1.64 -40.82 22.11
N VAL A 559 -0.37 -41.23 22.02
CA VAL A 559 0.34 -41.32 20.74
C VAL A 559 -0.31 -42.46 19.92
N PRO A 560 -0.80 -42.23 18.70
CA PRO A 560 -1.32 -43.31 17.85
C PRO A 560 -0.18 -44.21 17.37
N GLU A 561 -0.44 -45.50 17.15
CA GLU A 561 0.57 -46.38 16.54
C GLU A 561 0.75 -46.01 15.07
N LYS A 562 -0.37 -45.80 14.36
CA LYS A 562 -0.41 -45.38 12.96
C LYS A 562 -1.28 -44.14 12.78
N MET A 563 -0.73 -43.17 12.04
CA MET A 563 -1.43 -41.95 11.67
C MET A 563 -1.40 -41.74 10.16
N ILE A 564 -2.55 -41.49 9.56
CA ILE A 564 -2.64 -41.01 8.17
C ILE A 564 -2.90 -39.52 8.18
N VAL A 565 -2.12 -38.76 7.42
CA VAL A 565 -2.31 -37.33 7.21
C VAL A 565 -2.81 -37.12 5.79
N ILE A 566 -4.02 -36.59 5.63
CA ILE A 566 -4.61 -36.31 4.32
C ILE A 566 -4.38 -34.84 3.98
N GLY A 567 -3.52 -34.59 3.00
CA GLY A 567 -3.04 -33.27 2.59
C GLY A 567 -1.63 -32.99 3.12
N GLY A 568 -0.67 -32.89 2.21
CA GLY A 568 0.74 -32.54 2.43
C GLY A 568 1.00 -31.03 2.48
N GLY A 569 0.05 -30.26 3.02
CA GLY A 569 0.21 -28.83 3.30
C GLY A 569 0.87 -28.56 4.65
N VAL A 570 1.09 -27.28 4.99
CA VAL A 570 1.80 -26.83 6.19
C VAL A 570 1.34 -27.54 7.48
N ILE A 571 0.03 -27.51 7.77
CA ILE A 571 -0.54 -28.08 8.99
C ILE A 571 -0.31 -29.60 9.06
N GLY A 572 -0.50 -30.29 7.94
CA GLY A 572 -0.35 -31.74 7.88
C GLY A 572 1.09 -32.18 8.13
N LEU A 573 2.05 -31.47 7.55
CA LEU A 573 3.47 -31.75 7.73
C LEU A 573 3.92 -31.42 9.16
N GLU A 574 3.51 -30.28 9.72
CA GLU A 574 3.84 -29.91 11.10
C GLU A 574 3.31 -30.93 12.12
N LEU A 575 2.01 -31.23 12.09
CA LEU A 575 1.42 -32.16 13.05
C LEU A 575 1.84 -33.60 12.79
N GLY A 576 2.06 -33.98 11.53
CA GLY A 576 2.68 -35.26 11.18
C GLY A 576 4.07 -35.41 11.79
N SER A 577 4.92 -34.37 11.72
CA SER A 577 6.24 -34.37 12.37
C SER A 577 6.15 -34.47 13.89
N VAL A 578 5.21 -33.76 14.53
CA VAL A 578 4.99 -33.87 15.99
C VAL A 578 4.72 -35.33 16.37
N TRP A 579 3.69 -35.94 15.79
CA TRP A 579 3.29 -37.28 16.19
C TRP A 579 4.29 -38.35 15.78
N SER A 580 4.99 -38.17 14.66
CA SER A 580 6.08 -39.06 14.24
C SER A 580 7.23 -39.06 15.25
N ARG A 581 7.69 -37.88 15.70
CA ARG A 581 8.76 -37.76 16.71
C ARG A 581 8.39 -38.36 18.06
N LEU A 582 7.10 -38.33 18.41
CA LEU A 582 6.57 -38.94 19.63
C LEU A 582 6.41 -40.46 19.53
N GLY A 583 6.51 -41.04 18.33
CA GLY A 583 6.54 -42.50 18.10
C GLY A 583 5.51 -43.04 17.11
N ALA A 584 4.65 -42.21 16.51
CA ALA A 584 3.66 -42.69 15.54
C ALA A 584 4.29 -43.02 14.18
N GLU A 585 3.81 -44.08 13.53
CA GLU A 585 4.08 -44.31 12.11
C GLU A 585 3.17 -43.41 11.27
N VAL A 586 3.75 -42.39 10.62
CA VAL A 586 2.99 -41.36 9.88
C VAL A 586 3.10 -41.57 8.38
N THR A 587 1.94 -41.65 7.70
CA THR A 587 1.86 -41.64 6.23
C THR A 587 1.06 -40.43 5.74
N VAL A 588 1.72 -39.56 4.98
CA VAL A 588 1.10 -38.40 4.33
C VAL A 588 0.56 -38.82 2.96
N VAL A 589 -0.72 -38.63 2.73
CA VAL A 589 -1.42 -38.89 1.47
C VAL A 589 -1.78 -37.55 0.83
N GLU A 590 -1.25 -37.30 -0.36
CA GLU A 590 -1.41 -36.03 -1.08
C GLU A 590 -1.82 -36.30 -2.53
N TYR A 591 -2.80 -35.54 -2.99
CA TYR A 591 -3.30 -35.63 -4.37
C TYR A 591 -2.29 -35.05 -5.35
N MET A 592 -1.63 -33.97 -4.98
CA MET A 592 -0.63 -33.28 -5.80
C MET A 592 0.67 -34.09 -5.94
N PRO A 593 1.49 -33.82 -6.97
CA PRO A 593 2.76 -34.51 -7.19
C PRO A 593 3.89 -34.07 -6.23
N ALA A 594 3.67 -33.03 -5.41
CA ALA A 594 4.64 -32.47 -4.48
C ALA A 594 3.94 -31.98 -3.21
N ILE A 595 4.71 -31.90 -2.11
CA ILE A 595 4.26 -31.35 -0.83
C ILE A 595 4.47 -29.83 -0.77
N GLY A 596 3.84 -29.17 0.21
CA GLY A 596 4.08 -27.75 0.52
C GLY A 596 3.70 -26.82 -0.63
N ALA A 597 2.40 -26.70 -0.88
CA ALA A 597 1.86 -25.83 -1.93
C ALA A 597 2.40 -24.39 -1.82
N GLY A 598 2.86 -23.85 -2.96
CA GLY A 598 3.43 -22.49 -3.06
C GLY A 598 4.94 -22.40 -2.81
N MET A 599 5.57 -23.48 -2.33
CA MET A 599 7.02 -23.55 -2.16
C MET A 599 7.75 -23.72 -3.49
N ASP A 600 8.98 -23.22 -3.58
CA ASP A 600 9.86 -23.53 -4.70
C ASP A 600 10.07 -25.04 -4.85
N ALA A 601 10.03 -25.54 -6.09
CA ALA A 601 10.05 -26.98 -6.38
C ALA A 601 11.34 -27.67 -5.90
N GLU A 602 12.47 -26.98 -5.93
CA GLU A 602 13.74 -27.54 -5.45
C GLU A 602 13.72 -27.70 -3.93
N LEU A 603 13.19 -26.71 -3.23
CA LEU A 603 13.00 -26.77 -1.78
C LEU A 603 11.99 -27.87 -1.42
N ALA A 604 10.87 -27.98 -2.13
CA ALA A 604 9.85 -28.99 -1.85
C ALA A 604 10.41 -30.42 -1.95
N LYS A 605 11.24 -30.67 -2.97
CA LYS A 605 11.92 -31.96 -3.16
C LYS A 605 12.93 -32.25 -2.03
N ASN A 606 13.75 -31.26 -1.69
CA ASN A 606 14.73 -31.39 -0.60
C ASN A 606 14.03 -31.60 0.74
N PHE A 607 12.96 -30.86 0.99
CA PHE A 607 12.17 -30.95 2.20
C PHE A 607 11.51 -32.32 2.38
N GLN A 608 10.87 -32.84 1.33
CA GLN A 608 10.29 -34.18 1.35
C GLN A 608 11.34 -35.23 1.69
N ARG A 609 12.53 -35.15 1.08
CA ARG A 609 13.65 -36.07 1.35
C ARG A 609 14.07 -36.03 2.82
N LEU A 610 14.18 -34.85 3.41
CA LEU A 610 14.59 -34.67 4.80
C LEU A 610 13.52 -35.21 5.77
N LEU A 611 12.24 -34.94 5.52
CA LEU A 611 11.16 -35.51 6.32
C LEU A 611 11.07 -37.04 6.19
N SER A 612 11.32 -37.59 4.99
CA SER A 612 11.39 -39.04 4.80
C SER A 612 12.54 -39.68 5.54
N LYS A 613 13.70 -39.02 5.63
CA LYS A 613 14.84 -39.48 6.44
C LYS A 613 14.48 -39.54 7.94
N GLN A 614 13.55 -38.71 8.40
CA GLN A 614 13.01 -38.72 9.77
C GLN A 614 11.90 -39.76 9.99
N GLY A 615 11.51 -40.52 8.95
CA GLY A 615 10.52 -41.60 9.06
C GLY A 615 9.12 -41.28 8.53
N LEU A 616 8.86 -40.06 8.05
CA LEU A 616 7.57 -39.75 7.41
C LEU A 616 7.47 -40.45 6.05
N LYS A 617 6.37 -41.17 5.83
CA LYS A 617 6.07 -41.82 4.55
C LYS A 617 5.20 -40.89 3.71
N PHE A 618 5.42 -40.88 2.40
CA PHE A 618 4.65 -40.04 1.46
C PHE A 618 4.00 -40.89 0.36
N LYS A 619 2.71 -40.67 0.14
CA LYS A 619 1.92 -41.16 -0.99
C LYS A 619 1.38 -39.97 -1.76
N LEU A 620 2.21 -39.48 -2.68
CA LEU A 620 1.86 -38.38 -3.59
C LEU A 620 1.06 -38.91 -4.79
N ASN A 621 0.43 -38.03 -5.57
CA ASN A 621 -0.43 -38.43 -6.69
C ASN A 621 -1.48 -39.47 -6.27
N THR A 622 -2.05 -39.33 -5.07
CA THR A 622 -2.96 -40.30 -4.49
C THR A 622 -4.25 -39.61 -4.06
N LYS A 623 -5.36 -40.04 -4.65
CA LYS A 623 -6.69 -39.49 -4.38
C LYS A 623 -7.36 -40.30 -3.28
N VAL A 624 -7.85 -39.61 -2.26
CA VAL A 624 -8.66 -40.22 -1.21
C VAL A 624 -10.12 -40.29 -1.67
N ILE A 625 -10.77 -41.44 -1.44
CA ILE A 625 -12.15 -41.68 -1.85
C ILE A 625 -13.12 -41.51 -0.68
N ASN A 626 -12.93 -42.28 0.39
CA ASN A 626 -13.76 -42.26 1.58
C ASN A 626 -13.02 -42.89 2.78
N SER A 627 -13.67 -42.90 3.93
CA SER A 627 -13.22 -43.63 5.12
C SER A 627 -14.32 -44.50 5.70
N GLU A 628 -13.91 -45.59 6.36
CA GLU A 628 -14.76 -46.51 7.09
C GLU A 628 -14.11 -46.85 8.42
N LYS A 629 -14.89 -46.93 9.50
CA LYS A 629 -14.41 -47.43 10.79
C LYS A 629 -14.55 -48.96 10.82
N VAL A 630 -13.44 -49.66 10.94
CA VAL A 630 -13.39 -51.13 10.93
C VAL A 630 -12.53 -51.60 12.11
N ASN A 631 -13.09 -52.45 12.98
CA ASN A 631 -12.37 -53.04 14.12
C ASN A 631 -11.66 -52.02 15.02
N GLY A 632 -12.28 -50.85 15.25
CA GLY A 632 -11.70 -49.80 16.08
C GLY A 632 -10.58 -49.00 15.41
N LYS A 633 -10.29 -49.23 14.12
CA LYS A 633 -9.36 -48.45 13.29
C LYS A 633 -10.12 -47.72 12.18
N VAL A 634 -9.47 -46.74 11.56
CA VAL A 634 -9.98 -46.04 10.38
C VAL A 634 -9.31 -46.63 9.14
N LYS A 635 -10.13 -47.19 8.27
CA LYS A 635 -9.76 -47.65 6.94
C LYS A 635 -9.99 -46.52 5.94
N VAL A 636 -8.94 -46.11 5.23
CA VAL A 636 -8.96 -45.04 4.23
C VAL A 636 -8.76 -45.66 2.85
N ASN A 637 -9.79 -45.58 2.01
CA ASN A 637 -9.72 -46.08 0.64
C ASN A 637 -9.15 -44.97 -0.27
N VAL A 638 -8.14 -45.33 -1.06
CA VAL A 638 -7.42 -44.41 -1.94
C VAL A 638 -7.26 -45.01 -3.33
N GLU A 639 -7.03 -44.16 -4.33
CA GLU A 639 -6.66 -44.58 -5.68
C GLU A 639 -5.48 -43.74 -6.19
N SER A 640 -4.64 -44.34 -7.05
CA SER A 640 -3.61 -43.58 -7.75
C SER A 640 -4.28 -42.54 -8.66
N ALA A 641 -3.92 -41.27 -8.51
CA ALA A 641 -4.37 -40.20 -9.39
C ALA A 641 -3.87 -40.37 -10.84
N LYS A 642 -2.85 -41.22 -11.06
CA LYS A 642 -2.30 -41.51 -12.40
C LYS A 642 -2.92 -42.75 -13.04
N THR A 643 -3.10 -43.82 -12.28
CA THR A 643 -3.50 -45.13 -12.85
C THR A 643 -4.90 -45.60 -12.45
N GLY A 644 -5.54 -44.93 -11.48
CA GLY A 644 -6.83 -45.37 -10.92
C GLY A 644 -6.75 -46.66 -10.11
N LYS A 645 -5.55 -47.19 -9.84
CA LYS A 645 -5.39 -48.43 -9.06
C LYS A 645 -5.86 -48.20 -7.61
N PRO A 646 -6.84 -48.97 -7.11
CA PRO A 646 -7.33 -48.83 -5.75
C PRO A 646 -6.38 -49.47 -4.73
N GLU A 647 -6.35 -48.91 -3.53
CA GLU A 647 -5.62 -49.39 -2.37
C GLU A 647 -6.38 -48.98 -1.10
N SER A 648 -6.15 -49.69 0.01
CA SER A 648 -6.67 -49.32 1.32
C SER A 648 -5.53 -49.15 2.32
N LEU A 649 -5.66 -48.14 3.18
CA LEU A 649 -4.75 -47.87 4.29
C LEU A 649 -5.51 -47.97 5.61
N GLU A 650 -4.84 -48.40 6.68
CA GLU A 650 -5.43 -48.48 8.01
C GLU A 650 -4.61 -47.69 9.02
N ALA A 651 -5.27 -46.93 9.88
CA ALA A 651 -4.65 -46.13 10.93
C ALA A 651 -5.53 -46.04 12.18
N ASP A 652 -4.92 -45.71 13.31
CA ASP A 652 -5.65 -45.44 14.55
C ASP A 652 -6.28 -44.05 14.51
N VAL A 653 -5.57 -43.11 13.87
CA VAL A 653 -5.96 -41.70 13.71
C VAL A 653 -5.73 -41.24 12.27
N VAL A 654 -6.68 -40.48 11.73
CA VAL A 654 -6.59 -39.79 10.44
C VAL A 654 -6.72 -38.30 10.66
N LEU A 655 -5.69 -37.54 10.31
CA LEU A 655 -5.73 -36.07 10.29
C LEU A 655 -6.15 -35.58 8.92
N LEU A 656 -7.25 -34.82 8.89
CA LEU A 656 -7.71 -34.09 7.71
C LEU A 656 -7.06 -32.70 7.68
N SER A 657 -6.13 -32.49 6.74
CA SER A 657 -5.40 -31.24 6.52
C SER A 657 -5.47 -30.79 5.06
N VAL A 658 -6.66 -30.89 4.46
CA VAL A 658 -6.97 -30.56 3.05
C VAL A 658 -7.18 -29.07 2.76
N GLY A 659 -6.75 -28.20 3.68
CA GLY A 659 -6.91 -26.75 3.58
C GLY A 659 -8.03 -26.20 4.46
N ARG A 660 -8.20 -24.87 4.41
CA ARG A 660 -9.16 -24.11 5.24
C ARG A 660 -10.10 -23.31 4.35
N ARG A 661 -11.30 -23.03 4.86
CA ARG A 661 -12.31 -22.21 4.18
C ARG A 661 -12.69 -20.98 5.03
N PRO A 662 -13.05 -19.85 4.41
CA PRO A 662 -13.52 -18.66 5.13
C PRO A 662 -14.76 -18.96 5.98
N TYR A 663 -14.87 -18.36 7.15
CA TYR A 663 -16.01 -18.54 8.05
C TYR A 663 -17.00 -17.37 7.96
N THR A 664 -18.13 -17.59 7.28
CA THR A 664 -19.21 -16.59 7.11
C THR A 664 -20.55 -17.04 7.68
N ASP A 665 -20.60 -18.24 8.28
CA ASP A 665 -21.85 -18.89 8.69
C ASP A 665 -22.60 -18.13 9.78
N GLY A 666 -23.80 -17.67 9.45
CA GLY A 666 -24.66 -16.90 10.35
C GLY A 666 -24.18 -15.47 10.60
N LEU A 667 -23.30 -14.93 9.75
CA LEU A 667 -22.84 -13.53 9.83
C LEU A 667 -23.91 -12.54 9.35
N GLY A 668 -24.90 -12.96 8.58
CA GLY A 668 -26.00 -12.11 8.10
C GLY A 668 -25.61 -11.18 6.93
N LEU A 669 -24.68 -11.60 6.07
CA LEU A 669 -24.16 -10.78 4.96
C LEU A 669 -25.27 -10.35 3.98
N GLU A 670 -26.30 -11.17 3.83
CA GLU A 670 -27.50 -10.90 3.04
C GLU A 670 -28.25 -9.65 3.51
N ASN A 671 -28.23 -9.36 4.81
CA ASN A 671 -28.91 -8.20 5.40
C ASN A 671 -28.23 -6.87 5.04
N VAL A 672 -26.99 -6.92 4.55
CA VAL A 672 -26.18 -5.74 4.21
C VAL A 672 -25.77 -5.70 2.74
N GLY A 673 -26.15 -6.69 1.94
CA GLY A 673 -25.83 -6.75 0.52
C GLY A 673 -24.34 -7.02 0.22
N VAL A 674 -23.64 -7.67 1.15
CA VAL A 674 -22.25 -8.13 0.94
C VAL A 674 -22.28 -9.54 0.38
N LYS A 675 -21.52 -9.78 -0.69
CA LYS A 675 -21.48 -11.07 -1.39
C LYS A 675 -20.20 -11.81 -1.10
N THR A 676 -20.28 -13.14 -1.21
CA THR A 676 -19.12 -14.03 -1.23
C THR A 676 -18.86 -14.53 -2.64
N ASP A 677 -17.61 -14.91 -2.92
CA ASP A 677 -17.24 -15.59 -4.15
C ASP A 677 -17.59 -17.09 -4.11
N SER A 678 -17.28 -17.83 -5.19
CA SER A 678 -17.54 -19.27 -5.28
C SER A 678 -16.79 -20.12 -4.26
N LYS A 679 -15.80 -19.56 -3.55
CA LYS A 679 -15.05 -20.20 -2.47
C LYS A 679 -15.52 -19.73 -1.09
N GLY A 680 -16.61 -18.97 -1.01
CA GLY A 680 -17.17 -18.44 0.22
C GLY A 680 -16.42 -17.23 0.80
N ARG A 681 -15.44 -16.66 0.06
CA ARG A 681 -14.65 -15.52 0.54
C ARG A 681 -15.42 -14.24 0.32
N ILE A 682 -15.37 -13.32 1.28
CA ILE A 682 -15.92 -11.98 1.11
C ILE A 682 -15.00 -11.19 0.16
N GLU A 683 -15.60 -10.50 -0.80
CA GLU A 683 -14.87 -9.68 -1.76
C GLU A 683 -14.08 -8.56 -1.06
N LEU A 684 -12.79 -8.44 -1.41
CA LEU A 684 -11.91 -7.37 -0.97
C LEU A 684 -11.79 -6.31 -2.05
N LEU A 685 -12.33 -5.13 -1.78
CA LEU A 685 -12.12 -3.94 -2.62
C LEU A 685 -10.93 -3.12 -2.10
N SER A 686 -10.60 -2.04 -2.80
CA SER A 686 -9.59 -1.07 -2.35
C SER A 686 -9.86 -0.58 -0.93
N GLU A 687 -8.79 -0.28 -0.18
CA GLU A 687 -8.88 0.20 1.22
C GLU A 687 -9.54 -0.81 2.18
N PHE A 688 -9.48 -2.11 1.84
CA PHE A 688 -10.04 -3.24 2.58
C PHE A 688 -11.57 -3.24 2.69
N ARG A 689 -12.28 -2.49 1.82
CA ARG A 689 -13.73 -2.35 1.87
C ARG A 689 -14.45 -3.56 1.27
N THR A 690 -15.69 -3.77 1.69
CA THR A 690 -16.66 -4.59 0.95
C THR A 690 -17.44 -3.70 -0.03
N SER A 691 -18.52 -4.22 -0.64
CA SER A 691 -19.48 -3.43 -1.42
C SER A 691 -20.13 -2.28 -0.61
N VAL A 692 -20.07 -2.31 0.72
CA VAL A 692 -20.59 -1.28 1.62
C VAL A 692 -19.43 -0.46 2.18
N SER A 693 -19.45 0.87 1.97
CA SER A 693 -18.27 1.73 2.14
C SER A 693 -17.64 1.76 3.53
N HIS A 694 -18.42 1.60 4.59
CA HIS A 694 -17.95 1.62 5.98
C HIS A 694 -17.75 0.23 6.57
N ILE A 695 -18.00 -0.84 5.79
CA ILE A 695 -17.71 -2.22 6.16
C ILE A 695 -16.42 -2.65 5.47
N ARG A 696 -15.46 -3.12 6.27
CA ARG A 696 -14.18 -3.64 5.81
C ARG A 696 -14.03 -5.11 6.11
N VAL A 697 -13.12 -5.77 5.42
CA VAL A 697 -12.84 -7.20 5.56
C VAL A 697 -11.34 -7.46 5.56
N ILE A 698 -10.89 -8.31 6.48
CA ILE A 698 -9.46 -8.63 6.70
C ILE A 698 -9.28 -10.11 7.07
N GLY A 699 -8.05 -10.62 6.91
CA GLY A 699 -7.62 -11.94 7.32
C GLY A 699 -8.12 -13.07 6.41
N ASP A 700 -8.38 -14.24 7.00
CA ASP A 700 -8.67 -15.46 6.24
C ASP A 700 -10.07 -15.48 5.60
N VAL A 701 -10.98 -14.60 6.00
CA VAL A 701 -12.34 -14.57 5.44
C VAL A 701 -12.38 -13.98 4.02
N THR A 702 -11.25 -13.44 3.55
CA THR A 702 -11.11 -12.79 2.25
C THR A 702 -9.94 -13.35 1.42
N VAL A 703 -9.62 -12.72 0.31
CA VAL A 703 -8.57 -13.15 -0.63
C VAL A 703 -7.15 -12.99 -0.04
N GLY A 704 -6.19 -13.69 -0.63
CA GLY A 704 -4.79 -13.70 -0.20
C GLY A 704 -4.40 -14.94 0.62
N PRO A 705 -3.13 -15.02 1.07
CA PRO A 705 -2.66 -16.13 1.89
C PRO A 705 -3.31 -16.10 3.28
N MET A 706 -3.74 -17.27 3.76
CA MET A 706 -4.36 -17.44 5.09
C MET A 706 -3.28 -17.56 6.17
N LEU A 707 -2.64 -16.43 6.49
CA LEU A 707 -1.53 -16.33 7.43
C LEU A 707 -1.86 -15.32 8.54
N ALA A 708 -1.41 -15.60 9.76
CA ALA A 708 -1.72 -14.78 10.93
C ALA A 708 -1.18 -13.34 10.78
N HIS A 709 0.10 -13.19 10.43
CA HIS A 709 0.75 -11.89 10.22
C HIS A 709 0.17 -11.12 9.02
N LYS A 710 -0.30 -11.80 7.97
CA LYS A 710 -1.09 -11.17 6.90
C LYS A 710 -2.36 -10.54 7.47
N ALA A 711 -3.10 -11.27 8.30
CA ALA A 711 -4.31 -10.74 8.92
C ALA A 711 -4.02 -9.54 9.85
N GLU A 712 -2.90 -9.57 10.59
CA GLU A 712 -2.46 -8.46 11.45
C GLU A 712 -2.15 -7.19 10.64
N GLU A 713 -1.36 -7.32 9.58
CA GLU A 713 -1.01 -6.21 8.67
C GLU A 713 -2.26 -5.61 8.00
N GLU A 714 -3.17 -6.46 7.50
CA GLU A 714 -4.45 -5.98 6.96
C GLU A 714 -5.30 -5.27 8.01
N GLY A 715 -5.29 -5.76 9.25
CA GLY A 715 -6.00 -5.12 10.37
C GLY A 715 -5.47 -3.74 10.69
N ILE A 716 -4.14 -3.57 10.73
CA ILE A 716 -3.49 -2.27 10.92
C ILE A 716 -3.85 -1.34 9.76
N ALA A 717 -3.65 -1.80 8.52
CA ALA A 717 -3.87 -0.99 7.34
C ALA A 717 -5.35 -0.58 7.18
N ALA A 718 -6.31 -1.47 7.43
CA ALA A 718 -7.74 -1.17 7.40
C ALA A 718 -8.13 -0.06 8.38
N VAL A 719 -7.57 -0.09 9.58
CA VAL A 719 -7.82 0.92 10.63
C VAL A 719 -7.13 2.25 10.32
N GLU A 720 -5.94 2.22 9.75
CA GLU A 720 -5.26 3.44 9.27
C GLU A 720 -6.00 4.05 8.08
N TYR A 721 -6.63 3.25 7.21
CA TYR A 721 -7.56 3.77 6.20
C TYR A 721 -8.78 4.44 6.82
N ILE A 722 -9.39 3.84 7.86
CA ILE A 722 -10.52 4.46 8.58
C ILE A 722 -10.13 5.84 9.14
N THR A 723 -8.95 5.93 9.75
CA THR A 723 -8.55 7.13 10.51
C THR A 723 -7.83 8.18 9.65
N ASN A 724 -6.88 7.74 8.85
CA ASN A 724 -5.90 8.60 8.17
C ASN A 724 -6.10 8.67 6.65
N GLY A 725 -6.97 7.81 6.10
CA GLY A 725 -7.22 7.68 4.66
C GLY A 725 -6.06 7.04 3.89
N HIS A 726 -5.14 6.36 4.57
CA HIS A 726 -4.06 5.58 3.96
C HIS A 726 -3.65 4.44 4.90
N GLY A 727 -3.31 3.31 4.30
CA GLY A 727 -2.77 2.11 4.92
C GLY A 727 -2.10 1.28 3.83
N HIS A 728 -1.12 0.47 4.18
CA HIS A 728 -0.34 -0.28 3.20
C HIS A 728 -0.13 -1.71 3.67
N VAL A 729 -0.21 -2.64 2.72
CA VAL A 729 0.24 -4.02 2.88
C VAL A 729 0.96 -4.39 1.60
N ASN A 730 2.23 -4.79 1.72
CA ASN A 730 2.99 -5.31 0.61
C ASN A 730 2.82 -6.83 0.52
N TYR A 731 1.78 -7.28 -0.21
CA TYR A 731 1.51 -8.72 -0.36
C TYR A 731 2.65 -9.51 -1.02
N GLY A 732 3.54 -8.84 -1.77
CA GLY A 732 4.73 -9.47 -2.36
C GLY A 732 5.83 -9.80 -1.34
N VAL A 733 5.73 -9.25 -0.12
CA VAL A 733 6.73 -9.38 0.96
C VAL A 733 6.07 -9.93 2.23
N ILE A 734 5.05 -10.80 2.07
CA ILE A 734 4.50 -11.58 3.18
C ILE A 734 5.23 -12.93 3.23
N PRO A 735 6.06 -13.20 4.25
CA PRO A 735 6.78 -14.46 4.33
C PRO A 735 5.84 -15.61 4.67
N SER A 736 6.20 -16.80 4.24
CA SER A 736 5.57 -18.07 4.63
C SER A 736 6.59 -18.94 5.34
N VAL A 737 6.16 -19.66 6.38
CA VAL A 737 7.04 -20.50 7.20
C VAL A 737 6.33 -21.81 7.56
N ILE A 738 7.04 -22.92 7.41
CA ILE A 738 6.69 -24.25 7.91
C ILE A 738 7.68 -24.59 9.03
N TYR A 739 7.16 -24.83 10.23
CA TYR A 739 7.97 -24.95 11.45
C TYR A 739 8.32 -26.40 11.79
N THR A 740 8.56 -27.20 10.75
CA THR A 740 9.19 -28.52 10.89
C THR A 740 10.64 -28.38 11.32
N HIS A 741 11.35 -29.50 11.43
CA HIS A 741 12.80 -29.47 11.58
C HIS A 741 13.42 -30.24 10.41
N PRO A 742 14.28 -29.64 9.58
CA PRO A 742 14.55 -28.21 9.55
C PRO A 742 13.29 -27.38 9.21
N GLU A 743 13.34 -26.10 9.53
CA GLU A 743 12.29 -25.15 9.13
C GLU A 743 12.39 -24.88 7.63
N VAL A 744 11.27 -24.47 7.02
CA VAL A 744 11.24 -24.00 5.64
C VAL A 744 10.57 -22.63 5.62
N ALA A 745 11.22 -21.63 5.03
CA ALA A 745 10.70 -20.28 4.94
C ALA A 745 10.91 -19.70 3.55
N TRP A 746 9.97 -18.90 3.06
CA TRP A 746 10.11 -18.21 1.79
C TRP A 746 9.36 -16.88 1.76
N VAL A 747 9.84 -15.97 0.92
CA VAL A 747 9.21 -14.68 0.61
C VAL A 747 9.48 -14.32 -0.85
N GLY A 748 8.58 -13.57 -1.47
CA GLY A 748 8.67 -13.24 -2.89
C GLY A 748 8.28 -14.38 -3.81
N LYS A 749 8.74 -14.32 -5.06
CA LYS A 749 8.38 -15.28 -6.10
C LYS A 749 9.26 -16.53 -6.06
N ASN A 750 8.67 -17.68 -6.38
CA ASN A 750 9.44 -18.90 -6.64
C ASN A 750 9.95 -18.95 -8.08
N GLU A 751 10.84 -19.90 -8.37
CA GLU A 751 11.46 -20.02 -9.69
C GLU A 751 10.42 -20.39 -10.77
N GLN A 752 9.40 -21.17 -10.42
CA GLN A 752 8.40 -21.66 -11.37
C GLN A 752 7.47 -20.53 -11.82
N GLU A 753 7.11 -19.62 -10.91
CA GLU A 753 6.37 -18.39 -11.19
C GLU A 753 7.13 -17.48 -12.14
N LEU A 754 8.41 -17.21 -11.85
CA LEU A 754 9.25 -16.34 -12.69
C LEU A 754 9.46 -16.92 -14.10
N LYS A 755 9.64 -18.24 -14.22
CA LYS A 755 9.66 -18.93 -15.51
C LYS A 755 8.33 -18.77 -16.26
N GLY A 756 7.21 -18.94 -15.56
CA GLY A 756 5.87 -18.82 -16.15
C GLY A 756 5.55 -17.40 -16.65
N GLU A 757 6.12 -16.38 -16.00
CA GLU A 757 5.99 -14.97 -16.38
C GLU A 757 7.01 -14.51 -17.44
N GLY A 758 8.01 -15.33 -17.78
CA GLY A 758 9.06 -14.97 -18.73
C GLY A 758 10.07 -13.94 -18.19
N VAL A 759 10.17 -13.78 -16.86
CA VAL A 759 11.14 -12.90 -16.22
C VAL A 759 12.54 -13.51 -16.31
N LYS A 760 13.54 -12.73 -16.71
CA LYS A 760 14.94 -13.16 -16.68
C LYS A 760 15.48 -12.99 -15.26
N TYR A 761 16.03 -14.04 -14.69
CA TYR A 761 16.52 -14.04 -13.31
C TYR A 761 17.86 -14.78 -13.19
N LYS A 762 18.57 -14.53 -12.10
CA LYS A 762 19.74 -15.29 -11.62
C LYS A 762 19.37 -16.02 -10.34
N ILE A 763 20.09 -17.11 -10.05
CA ILE A 763 19.93 -17.87 -8.81
C ILE A 763 21.29 -17.96 -8.13
N GLY A 764 21.33 -17.63 -6.85
CA GLY A 764 22.41 -17.99 -5.95
C GLY A 764 21.93 -18.97 -4.91
N SER A 765 22.76 -19.96 -4.57
CA SER A 765 22.45 -20.89 -3.49
C SER A 765 23.68 -21.19 -2.64
N PHE A 766 23.44 -21.47 -1.36
CA PHE A 766 24.49 -21.84 -0.42
C PHE A 766 23.98 -22.90 0.56
N PRO A 767 24.66 -24.04 0.72
CA PRO A 767 24.20 -25.12 1.57
C PRO A 767 24.65 -24.93 3.04
N PHE A 768 23.81 -25.32 4.00
CA PHE A 768 24.16 -25.21 5.43
C PHE A 768 25.33 -26.13 5.82
N VAL A 769 25.61 -27.20 5.07
CA VAL A 769 26.83 -28.02 5.26
C VAL A 769 28.13 -27.26 5.05
N ALA A 770 28.11 -26.09 4.40
CA ALA A 770 29.27 -25.21 4.28
C ALA A 770 29.31 -24.11 5.36
N ASN A 771 28.23 -23.90 6.12
CA ASN A 771 28.16 -22.88 7.16
C ASN A 771 28.88 -23.33 8.45
N SER A 772 29.79 -22.51 8.96
CA SER A 772 30.58 -22.83 10.16
C SER A 772 29.70 -23.01 11.40
N ARG A 773 28.67 -22.19 11.59
CA ARG A 773 27.78 -22.28 12.77
C ARG A 773 26.96 -23.56 12.72
N ALA A 774 26.35 -23.87 11.58
CA ALA A 774 25.56 -25.08 11.34
C ALA A 774 26.38 -26.36 11.61
N LYS A 775 27.60 -26.43 11.07
CA LYS A 775 28.55 -27.50 11.36
C LYS A 775 28.90 -27.60 12.85
N THR A 776 29.18 -26.47 13.50
CA THR A 776 29.56 -26.44 14.92
C THR A 776 28.47 -27.03 15.83
N ILE A 777 27.21 -26.87 15.46
CA ILE A 777 26.09 -27.40 16.23
C ILE A 777 25.53 -28.72 15.66
N ASP A 778 26.19 -29.33 14.68
CA ASP A 778 25.74 -30.56 13.99
C ASP A 778 24.27 -30.48 13.52
N ASP A 779 23.89 -29.33 12.96
CA ASP A 779 22.58 -29.05 12.38
C ASP A 779 22.76 -28.28 11.08
N ALA A 780 23.09 -29.04 10.02
CA ALA A 780 23.56 -28.50 8.75
C ALA A 780 22.74 -28.97 7.54
N ASP A 781 21.56 -29.56 7.78
CA ASP A 781 20.65 -29.97 6.72
C ASP A 781 19.99 -28.73 6.08
N GLY A 782 20.01 -28.68 4.75
CA GLY A 782 19.31 -27.66 3.96
C GLY A 782 20.22 -26.65 3.25
N MET A 783 19.62 -25.55 2.79
CA MET A 783 20.25 -24.51 1.98
C MET A 783 19.47 -23.19 2.01
N VAL A 784 20.15 -22.11 1.63
CA VAL A 784 19.53 -20.84 1.22
C VAL A 784 19.57 -20.74 -0.30
N LYS A 785 18.47 -20.28 -0.91
CA LYS A 785 18.33 -19.99 -2.34
C LYS A 785 17.76 -18.58 -2.52
N ILE A 786 18.49 -17.75 -3.26
CA ILE A 786 18.13 -16.37 -3.58
C ILE A 786 17.90 -16.27 -5.09
N ILE A 787 16.83 -15.57 -5.49
CA ILE A 787 16.49 -15.32 -6.88
C ILE A 787 16.52 -13.81 -7.11
N THR A 788 17.32 -13.35 -8.06
CA THR A 788 17.45 -11.92 -8.39
C THR A 788 17.09 -11.64 -9.84
N ASP A 789 16.67 -10.41 -10.11
CA ASP A 789 16.51 -9.90 -11.48
C ASP A 789 17.85 -9.97 -12.22
N ALA A 790 17.86 -10.47 -13.45
CA ALA A 790 19.10 -10.69 -14.17
C ALA A 790 19.83 -9.40 -14.55
N GLU A 791 19.11 -8.30 -14.73
CA GLU A 791 19.64 -7.00 -15.18
C GLU A 791 19.94 -6.09 -13.99
N THR A 792 19.03 -5.99 -13.02
CA THR A 792 19.15 -5.03 -11.90
C THR A 792 19.68 -5.64 -10.61
N ASP A 793 19.86 -6.97 -10.54
CA ASP A 793 20.22 -7.73 -9.34
C ASP A 793 19.25 -7.60 -8.15
N ARG A 794 18.07 -7.00 -8.36
CA ARG A 794 17.06 -6.82 -7.31
C ARG A 794 16.57 -8.19 -6.83
N ILE A 795 16.45 -8.38 -5.52
CA ILE A 795 15.91 -9.63 -4.96
C ILE A 795 14.43 -9.77 -5.34
N LEU A 796 14.09 -10.86 -6.03
CA LEU A 796 12.73 -11.21 -6.46
C LEU A 796 12.10 -12.28 -5.56
N GLY A 797 12.93 -13.10 -4.92
CA GLY A 797 12.49 -14.08 -3.95
C GLY A 797 13.64 -14.70 -3.17
N ALA A 798 13.36 -15.13 -1.94
CA ALA A 798 14.27 -15.82 -1.06
C ALA A 798 13.60 -17.06 -0.48
N HIS A 799 14.32 -18.17 -0.48
CA HIS A 799 13.81 -19.49 -0.16
C HIS A 799 14.84 -20.20 0.72
N ILE A 800 14.46 -20.56 1.93
CA ILE A 800 15.36 -21.11 2.95
C ILE A 800 14.79 -22.43 3.46
N ILE A 801 15.62 -23.46 3.51
CA ILE A 801 15.37 -24.68 4.28
C ILE A 801 16.56 -24.90 5.19
N GLY A 802 16.35 -24.94 6.50
CA GLY A 802 17.45 -25.08 7.46
C GLY A 802 17.09 -24.65 8.87
N PRO A 803 18.08 -24.64 9.78
CA PRO A 803 17.89 -24.14 11.13
C PRO A 803 17.54 -22.65 11.13
N ASN A 804 16.56 -22.27 11.95
CA ASN A 804 16.13 -20.88 12.14
C ASN A 804 15.71 -20.17 10.84
N ALA A 805 15.21 -20.91 9.84
CA ALA A 805 14.75 -20.34 8.58
C ALA A 805 13.63 -19.30 8.79
N GLY A 806 12.73 -19.52 9.76
CA GLY A 806 11.63 -18.62 10.09
C GLY A 806 12.08 -17.25 10.64
N GLU A 807 13.26 -17.18 11.24
CA GLU A 807 13.88 -15.93 11.69
C GLU A 807 14.72 -15.30 10.57
N MET A 808 15.53 -16.11 9.88
CA MET A 808 16.43 -15.65 8.82
C MET A 808 15.68 -15.03 7.64
N ILE A 809 14.49 -15.52 7.31
CA ILE A 809 13.68 -14.99 6.20
C ILE A 809 13.31 -13.50 6.39
N GLN A 810 13.34 -12.99 7.62
CA GLN A 810 13.04 -11.58 7.89
C GLN A 810 14.09 -10.63 7.32
N GLU A 811 15.33 -11.09 7.18
CA GLU A 811 16.38 -10.34 6.47
C GLU A 811 15.99 -10.12 5.00
N ALA A 812 15.48 -11.16 4.33
CA ALA A 812 14.96 -11.07 2.98
C ALA A 812 13.75 -10.13 2.90
N CYS A 813 12.83 -10.22 3.86
CA CYS A 813 11.65 -9.36 3.90
C CYS A 813 12.05 -7.88 3.95
N LEU A 814 12.98 -7.52 4.84
CA LEU A 814 13.47 -6.17 4.96
C LEU A 814 14.20 -5.70 3.68
N ALA A 815 15.08 -6.54 3.13
CA ALA A 815 15.81 -6.24 1.91
C ALA A 815 14.87 -5.99 0.72
N MET A 816 13.85 -6.84 0.55
CA MET A 816 12.86 -6.72 -0.52
C MET A 816 11.96 -5.49 -0.37
N GLU A 817 11.61 -5.11 0.87
CA GLU A 817 10.81 -3.92 1.16
C GLU A 817 11.54 -2.64 0.72
N TYR A 818 12.87 -2.59 0.87
CA TYR A 818 13.71 -1.50 0.38
C TYR A 818 14.11 -1.64 -1.09
N GLY A 819 13.72 -2.72 -1.76
CA GLY A 819 14.09 -2.99 -3.15
C GLY A 819 15.58 -3.29 -3.35
N ALA A 820 16.25 -3.84 -2.33
CA ALA A 820 17.68 -4.13 -2.35
C ALA A 820 18.08 -5.18 -3.40
N SER A 821 19.32 -5.10 -3.85
CA SER A 821 20.00 -6.10 -4.66
C SER A 821 20.61 -7.22 -3.81
N ALA A 822 21.01 -8.34 -4.42
CA ALA A 822 21.80 -9.35 -3.70
C ALA A 822 23.20 -8.82 -3.35
N GLU A 823 23.79 -7.95 -4.18
CA GLU A 823 25.05 -7.28 -3.87
C GLU A 823 24.96 -6.46 -2.56
N ASP A 824 23.87 -5.73 -2.33
CA ASP A 824 23.68 -4.92 -1.11
C ASP A 824 23.74 -5.78 0.16
N VAL A 825 23.03 -6.91 0.15
CA VAL A 825 23.02 -7.85 1.28
C VAL A 825 24.39 -8.50 1.44
N ALA A 826 25.00 -8.95 0.34
CA ALA A 826 26.30 -9.60 0.38
C ALA A 826 27.43 -8.71 0.92
N ARG A 827 27.36 -7.40 0.68
CA ARG A 827 28.30 -6.41 1.22
C ARG A 827 28.02 -6.02 2.66
N THR A 828 26.85 -6.39 3.20
CA THR A 828 26.51 -6.15 4.59
C THR A 828 27.33 -7.07 5.51
N CYS A 829 27.91 -6.49 6.57
CA CYS A 829 28.69 -7.25 7.54
C CYS A 829 27.77 -8.16 8.36
N HIS A 830 27.89 -9.47 8.14
CA HIS A 830 27.20 -10.49 8.92
C HIS A 830 28.09 -10.95 10.07
N ALA A 831 27.51 -11.16 11.25
CA ALA A 831 28.24 -11.66 12.40
C ALA A 831 28.75 -13.09 12.15
N HIS A 832 29.94 -13.39 12.64
CA HIS A 832 30.58 -14.71 12.51
C HIS A 832 30.87 -15.32 13.90
N PRO A 833 30.57 -16.60 14.15
CA PRO A 833 29.84 -17.52 13.27
C PRO A 833 28.32 -17.44 13.48
N THR A 834 27.53 -17.27 12.41
CA THR A 834 26.05 -17.29 12.44
C THR A 834 25.42 -18.05 11.28
N MET A 835 24.15 -18.46 11.44
CA MET A 835 23.38 -19.08 10.36
C MET A 835 23.13 -18.10 9.20
N SER A 836 22.97 -16.80 9.50
CA SER A 836 22.75 -15.75 8.49
C SER A 836 23.91 -15.62 7.51
N GLU A 837 25.12 -16.10 7.82
CA GLU A 837 26.21 -16.15 6.83
C GLU A 837 25.86 -16.99 5.61
N ALA A 838 25.00 -18.01 5.74
CA ALA A 838 24.49 -18.75 4.58
C ALA A 838 23.64 -17.86 3.66
N PHE A 839 22.90 -16.91 4.20
CA PHE A 839 22.12 -15.94 3.44
C PHE A 839 23.03 -14.99 2.67
N LYS A 840 24.05 -14.44 3.33
CA LYS A 840 25.11 -13.63 2.71
C LYS A 840 25.78 -14.36 1.55
N GLU A 841 26.20 -15.61 1.75
CA GLU A 841 26.90 -16.39 0.72
C GLU A 841 25.98 -16.75 -0.45
N ALA A 842 24.70 -17.04 -0.20
CA ALA A 842 23.73 -17.27 -1.27
C ALA A 842 23.47 -15.98 -2.08
N CYS A 843 23.45 -14.81 -1.43
CA CYS A 843 23.44 -13.53 -2.14
C CYS A 843 24.71 -13.35 -2.98
N MET A 844 25.90 -13.65 -2.43
CA MET A 844 27.16 -13.62 -3.18
C MET A 844 27.15 -14.51 -4.41
N ALA A 845 26.60 -15.72 -4.29
CA ALA A 845 26.44 -16.65 -5.40
C ALA A 845 25.46 -16.14 -6.47
N ALA A 846 24.48 -15.30 -6.10
CA ALA A 846 23.49 -14.76 -7.05
C ALA A 846 24.08 -13.65 -7.93
N TYR A 847 24.78 -12.68 -7.33
CA TYR A 847 25.34 -11.54 -8.08
C TYR A 847 26.74 -11.81 -8.64
N SER A 848 27.52 -12.71 -8.01
CA SER A 848 28.90 -13.03 -8.38
C SER A 848 29.29 -14.48 -8.04
N LYS A 849 30.13 -14.70 -7.02
CA LYS A 849 30.60 -16.01 -6.55
C LYS A 849 30.68 -16.03 -5.02
N ALA A 850 30.23 -17.12 -4.42
CA ALA A 850 30.41 -17.38 -2.99
C ALA A 850 31.90 -17.58 -2.64
N ILE A 851 32.25 -17.27 -1.40
CA ILE A 851 33.62 -17.42 -0.87
C ILE A 851 33.82 -18.79 -0.24
N HIS A 852 32.77 -19.36 0.36
CA HIS A 852 32.86 -20.55 1.22
C HIS A 852 32.12 -21.79 0.67
N ALA A 853 31.75 -21.78 -0.62
CA ALA A 853 30.94 -22.82 -1.26
C ALA A 853 31.76 -23.81 -2.09
#